data_AF-A0AAV9RN51-F1
#
_entry.id   AF-A0AAV9RN51-F1
#
_cell.length_a   1.000
_cell.length_b   1.000
_cell.length_c   1.000
_cell.angle_alpha   90.00
_cell.angle_beta   90.00
_cell.angle_gamma   90.00
#
_symmetry.space_group_name_H-M   'P 1'
#
loop_
_entity.id
_entity.type
_entity.pdbx_description
1 polymer ?
#
loop_
_entity_poly.entity_id
_entity_poly.type
_entity_poly.pdbx_seq_one_letter_code
_entity_poly.pdbx_strand_id
1 'polypeptide(L)'
;MAQAEIMKWLTEEGLAPESSKEAQLTFLWRTFLHARSCLDNVTKDLETSRLQHFAEMAEVRKSLEQIKILTEQKDVLAQEIQDENEQLRKQLLHLVSLQDAQINEVAKMLYQQGLTELIHSTPSEQVAYLLVERASLLERNHDPGELTCDGDLKSRLRTHTEPLNTSICPGGETLLAGQQRSLEKECSRLERDVEEGSRRLAMAHNEIRRLKDELESAHFTQKAYEPELQSAQEEVEQLRKEVEKLKQYEMVELQKAKEHNDRLDLEIRALRNRVRSLDAEKNALKKMVASQQEEAERLKSALQGQQRSLTGEVKANQDNDKENDKTEGAELTKSDKLYIYMQEKFTAKTRQPMENQKGRSGKTDVIQVEETCKDEQNNPSINTNCLLQKQPEKQCCQLLENYHHNMNTLIAQPVRHICSQWEFSCWTKEVQTQPLEDSLLLKECPGCLEARKTLLYNQDEHEAFKRQICEALNCIDEERSKYHSMKEKCMEKLCRTKQKLDAETAWRDNKINNLERELSLCCHSLKKEKEVVECITMENERLLSERRELLQQLSEEEDNMKNSKLTACLSKSRVEYLEAENRSLGNKMLQMSHQIATLERRLQNMQSLQFAEELQKMSTHQQKFKPLSVWTARLMLSDIQDLLDPPCSSDTKQADLTSSPGSCASATLCRTAELGYLNLSASEKSSPQSAFITSENKTS
;
A
#
# COMPACT_ATOMS: atom_id res chain seq x y z
N MET A 1 -14.57 -74.06 13.83
CA MET A 1 -15.16 -72.71 13.68
C MET A 1 -14.59 -71.96 12.48
N ALA A 2 -13.28 -71.74 12.38
CA ALA A 2 -12.67 -71.00 11.26
C ALA A 2 -13.04 -71.50 9.85
N GLN A 3 -13.14 -72.82 9.64
CA GLN A 3 -13.48 -73.38 8.33
C GLN A 3 -14.94 -73.11 7.91
N ALA A 4 -15.87 -73.03 8.87
CA ALA A 4 -17.26 -72.71 8.60
C ALA A 4 -17.44 -71.21 8.27
N GLU A 5 -16.66 -70.35 8.92
CA GLU A 5 -16.65 -68.90 8.66
C GLU A 5 -16.04 -68.57 7.29
N ILE A 6 -14.96 -69.26 6.91
CA ILE A 6 -14.34 -69.13 5.58
C ILE A 6 -15.32 -69.57 4.48
N MET A 7 -16.01 -70.69 4.67
CA MET A 7 -17.01 -71.17 3.71
C MET A 7 -18.20 -70.21 3.58
N LYS A 8 -18.64 -69.62 4.70
CA LYS A 8 -19.71 -68.60 4.71
C LYS A 8 -19.29 -67.35 3.93
N TRP A 9 -18.08 -66.83 4.16
CA TRP A 9 -17.57 -65.67 3.44
C TRP A 9 -17.40 -65.96 1.94
N LEU A 10 -16.91 -67.15 1.57
CA LEU A 10 -16.80 -67.55 0.17
C LEU A 10 -18.16 -67.62 -0.55
N THR A 11 -19.21 -68.06 0.14
CA THR A 11 -20.57 -68.06 -0.43
C THR A 11 -21.15 -66.65 -0.56
N GLU A 12 -20.81 -65.73 0.35
CA GLU A 12 -21.22 -64.32 0.30
C GLU A 12 -20.53 -63.57 -0.85
N GLU A 13 -19.29 -63.91 -1.16
CA GLU A 13 -18.52 -63.36 -2.30
C GLU A 13 -18.81 -64.05 -3.64
N GLY A 14 -19.83 -64.93 -3.70
CA GLY A 14 -20.38 -65.49 -4.94
C GLY A 14 -19.76 -66.81 -5.42
N LEU A 15 -18.98 -67.51 -4.59
CA LEU A 15 -18.44 -68.84 -4.93
C LEU A 15 -19.37 -69.97 -4.50
N ALA A 16 -19.68 -70.88 -5.43
CA ALA A 16 -20.56 -72.02 -5.17
C ALA A 16 -19.97 -72.98 -4.12
N PRO A 17 -20.78 -73.52 -3.18
CA PRO A 17 -20.33 -74.43 -2.13
C PRO A 17 -19.68 -75.72 -2.64
N GLU A 18 -19.98 -76.12 -3.88
CA GLU A 18 -19.47 -77.34 -4.54
C GLU A 18 -18.20 -77.11 -5.38
N SER A 19 -17.62 -75.91 -5.32
CA SER A 19 -16.38 -75.60 -6.03
C SER A 19 -15.18 -76.43 -5.54
N SER A 20 -14.28 -76.84 -6.46
CA SER A 20 -13.07 -77.58 -6.09
C SER A 20 -12.23 -76.81 -5.07
N LYS A 21 -11.61 -77.52 -4.12
CA LYS A 21 -10.72 -76.93 -3.10
C LYS A 21 -9.62 -76.06 -3.73
N GLU A 22 -9.15 -76.41 -4.92
CA GLU A 22 -8.15 -75.65 -5.66
C GLU A 22 -8.70 -74.31 -6.18
N ALA A 23 -9.96 -74.27 -6.62
CA ALA A 23 -10.63 -73.04 -7.03
C ALA A 23 -10.89 -72.11 -5.84
N GLN A 24 -11.30 -72.66 -4.70
CA GLN A 24 -11.48 -71.92 -3.45
C GLN A 24 -10.17 -71.31 -2.93
N LEU A 25 -9.09 -72.09 -2.92
CA LEU A 25 -7.75 -71.60 -2.53
C LEU A 25 -7.22 -70.54 -3.50
N THR A 26 -7.43 -70.72 -4.81
CA THR A 26 -7.02 -69.74 -5.82
C THR A 26 -7.78 -68.42 -5.66
N PHE A 27 -9.08 -68.46 -5.35
CA PHE A 27 -9.87 -67.26 -5.08
C PHE A 27 -9.41 -66.56 -3.80
N LEU A 28 -9.27 -67.30 -2.69
CA LEU A 28 -8.77 -66.74 -1.43
C LEU A 28 -7.39 -66.08 -1.60
N TRP A 29 -6.49 -66.72 -2.36
CA TRP A 29 -5.17 -66.17 -2.63
C TRP A 29 -5.23 -64.89 -3.47
N ARG A 30 -6.08 -64.83 -4.50
CA ARG A 30 -6.30 -63.61 -5.30
C ARG A 30 -6.88 -62.48 -4.46
N THR A 31 -7.87 -62.76 -3.62
CA THR A 31 -8.47 -61.73 -2.76
C THR A 31 -7.50 -61.28 -1.67
N PHE A 32 -6.69 -62.17 -1.12
CA PHE A 32 -5.62 -61.81 -0.20
C PHE A 32 -4.57 -60.92 -0.88
N LEU A 33 -4.13 -61.26 -2.09
CA LEU A 33 -3.18 -60.43 -2.85
C LEU A 33 -3.76 -59.06 -3.19
N HIS A 34 -5.04 -59.01 -3.58
CA HIS A 34 -5.74 -57.75 -3.83
C HIS A 34 -5.85 -56.91 -2.56
N ALA A 35 -6.27 -57.48 -1.44
CA ALA A 35 -6.37 -56.80 -0.15
C ALA A 35 -5.01 -56.30 0.34
N ARG A 36 -3.93 -57.08 0.15
CA ARG A 36 -2.56 -56.68 0.45
C ARG A 36 -2.10 -55.51 -0.42
N SER A 37 -2.36 -55.57 -1.73
CA SER A 37 -2.06 -54.46 -2.65
C SER A 37 -2.82 -53.19 -2.29
N CYS A 38 -4.12 -53.31 -1.96
CA CYS A 38 -4.91 -52.18 -1.46
C CYS A 38 -4.34 -51.60 -0.16
N LEU A 39 -3.94 -52.45 0.79
CA LEU A 39 -3.34 -52.01 2.05
C LEU A 39 -2.00 -51.31 1.82
N ASP A 40 -1.15 -51.84 0.95
CA ASP A 40 0.14 -51.24 0.59
C ASP A 40 -0.06 -49.86 -0.06
N ASN A 41 -1.06 -49.71 -0.94
CA ASN A 41 -1.41 -48.42 -1.55
C ASN A 41 -1.93 -47.43 -0.51
N VAL A 42 -2.87 -47.82 0.35
CA VAL A 42 -3.38 -46.95 1.43
C VAL A 42 -2.27 -46.54 2.40
N THR A 43 -1.31 -47.44 2.68
CA THR A 43 -0.17 -47.13 3.54
C THR A 43 0.75 -46.10 2.89
N LYS A 44 1.02 -46.22 1.58
CA LYS A 44 1.78 -45.21 0.82
C LYS A 44 1.06 -43.87 0.81
N ASP A 45 -0.25 -43.85 0.56
CA ASP A 45 -1.05 -42.62 0.55
C ASP A 45 -1.07 -41.94 1.93
N LEU A 46 -1.06 -42.74 3.00
CA LEU A 46 -0.94 -42.22 4.36
C LEU A 46 0.47 -41.63 4.63
N GLU A 47 1.52 -42.28 4.14
CA GLU A 47 2.89 -41.80 4.25
C GLU A 47 3.12 -40.51 3.45
N THR A 48 2.59 -40.41 2.23
CA THR A 48 2.65 -39.17 1.42
C THR A 48 1.88 -38.04 2.09
N SER A 49 0.68 -38.31 2.61
CA SER A 49 -0.11 -37.34 3.38
C SER A 49 0.63 -36.86 4.63
N ARG A 50 1.33 -37.77 5.33
CA ARG A 50 2.16 -37.41 6.49
C ARG A 50 3.34 -36.52 6.10
N LEU A 51 4.05 -36.86 5.03
CA LEU A 51 5.17 -36.06 4.53
C LEU A 51 4.70 -34.66 4.11
N GLN A 52 3.56 -34.57 3.42
CA GLN A 52 2.96 -33.30 3.04
C GLN A 52 2.59 -32.46 4.26
N HIS A 53 1.93 -33.04 5.26
CA HIS A 53 1.61 -32.35 6.51
C HIS A 53 2.89 -31.87 7.24
N PHE A 54 3.98 -32.65 7.22
CA PHE A 54 5.26 -32.19 7.79
C PHE A 54 5.86 -31.00 7.04
N ALA A 55 5.76 -30.98 5.70
CA ALA A 55 6.22 -29.87 4.87
C ALA A 55 5.39 -28.60 5.14
N GLU A 56 4.05 -28.71 5.14
CA GLU A 56 3.13 -27.62 5.49
C GLU A 56 3.43 -27.07 6.89
N MET A 57 3.67 -27.94 7.87
CA MET A 57 4.05 -27.53 9.23
C MET A 57 5.44 -26.89 9.33
N ALA A 58 6.34 -27.12 8.36
CA ALA A 58 7.62 -26.42 8.29
C ALA A 58 7.43 -25.01 7.70
N GLU A 59 6.58 -24.88 6.67
CA GLU A 59 6.22 -23.58 6.08
C GLU A 59 5.48 -22.69 7.08
N VAL A 60 4.52 -23.23 7.84
CA VAL A 60 3.83 -22.51 8.91
C VAL A 60 4.81 -22.03 9.98
N ARG A 61 5.82 -22.82 10.33
CA ARG A 61 6.86 -22.37 11.27
C ARG A 61 7.70 -21.24 10.70
N LYS A 62 8.04 -21.29 9.42
CA LYS A 62 8.78 -20.22 8.74
C LYS A 62 7.97 -18.92 8.70
N SER A 63 6.67 -18.98 8.39
CA SER A 63 5.82 -17.79 8.37
C SER A 63 5.61 -17.21 9.77
N LEU A 64 5.47 -18.06 10.80
CA LEU A 64 5.39 -17.60 12.19
C LEU A 64 6.67 -16.87 12.63
N GLU A 65 7.85 -17.34 12.24
CA GLU A 65 9.10 -16.64 12.56
C GLU A 65 9.18 -15.29 11.84
N GLN A 66 8.75 -15.21 10.58
CA GLN A 66 8.68 -13.93 9.86
C GLN A 66 7.71 -12.95 10.53
N ILE A 67 6.52 -13.42 10.94
CA ILE A 67 5.54 -12.59 11.67
C ILE A 67 6.16 -12.08 12.98
N LYS A 68 6.91 -12.92 13.69
CA LYS A 68 7.57 -12.54 14.93
C LYS A 68 8.61 -11.43 14.70
N ILE A 69 9.48 -11.57 13.70
CA ILE A 69 10.48 -10.55 13.34
C ILE A 69 9.79 -9.22 12.98
N LEU A 70 8.76 -9.26 12.14
CA LEU A 70 8.00 -8.06 11.76
C LEU A 70 7.31 -7.42 12.97
N THR A 71 6.83 -8.22 13.92
CA THR A 71 6.22 -7.71 15.16
C THR A 71 7.25 -7.01 16.03
N GLU A 72 8.44 -7.59 16.21
CA GLU A 72 9.54 -6.97 16.94
C GLU A 72 9.98 -5.64 16.29
N GLN A 73 10.10 -5.59 14.96
CA GLN A 73 10.41 -4.35 14.22
C GLN A 73 9.35 -3.27 14.40
N LYS A 74 8.07 -3.65 14.34
CA LYS A 74 6.94 -2.73 14.58
C LYS A 74 6.97 -2.16 15.99
N ASP A 75 7.32 -2.97 16.98
CA ASP A 75 7.41 -2.52 18.38
C ASP A 75 8.59 -1.57 18.61
N VAL A 76 9.73 -1.80 17.96
CA VAL A 76 10.88 -0.86 17.96
C VAL A 76 10.48 0.49 17.36
N LEU A 77 9.85 0.48 16.18
CA LEU A 77 9.40 1.71 15.52
C LEU A 77 8.37 2.48 16.37
N ALA A 78 7.44 1.76 17.02
CA ALA A 78 6.47 2.37 17.91
C ALA A 78 7.16 3.07 19.10
N GLN A 79 8.22 2.46 19.64
CA GLN A 79 9.02 3.06 20.71
C GLN A 79 9.76 4.32 20.24
N GLU A 80 10.37 4.29 19.04
CA GLU A 80 11.05 5.46 18.47
C GLU A 80 10.08 6.64 18.29
N ILE A 81 8.89 6.39 17.74
CA ILE A 81 7.83 7.41 17.61
C ILE A 81 7.41 7.95 18.98
N GLN A 82 7.34 7.09 20.00
CA GLN A 82 6.98 7.52 21.35
C GLN A 82 8.07 8.41 21.96
N ASP A 83 9.34 8.07 21.78
CA ASP A 83 10.48 8.82 22.28
C ASP A 83 10.58 10.19 21.59
N GLU A 84 10.40 10.25 20.26
CA GLU A 84 10.34 11.50 19.50
C GLU A 84 9.19 12.40 19.97
N ASN A 85 8.00 11.84 20.18
CA ASN A 85 6.86 12.58 20.72
C ASN A 85 7.14 13.13 22.13
N GLU A 86 7.82 12.37 22.98
CA GLU A 86 8.22 12.84 24.30
C GLU A 86 9.24 13.99 24.20
N GLN A 87 10.20 13.90 23.28
CA GLN A 87 11.16 14.97 23.01
C GLN A 87 10.47 16.23 22.49
N LEU A 88 9.54 16.12 21.54
CA LEU A 88 8.76 17.25 21.03
C LEU A 88 7.92 17.90 22.13
N ARG A 89 7.31 17.10 23.03
CA ARG A 89 6.60 17.62 24.20
C ARG A 89 7.53 18.41 25.12
N LYS A 90 8.75 17.90 25.39
CA LYS A 90 9.75 18.62 26.19
C LYS A 90 10.16 19.94 25.55
N GLN A 91 10.35 19.96 24.23
CA GLN A 91 10.68 21.18 23.48
C GLN A 91 9.54 22.21 23.53
N LEU A 92 8.30 21.77 23.33
CA LEU A 92 7.12 22.63 23.41
C LEU A 92 6.98 23.23 24.82
N LEU A 93 7.19 22.42 25.86
CA LEU A 93 7.12 22.87 27.25
C LEU A 93 8.22 23.91 27.57
N HIS A 94 9.43 23.72 27.01
CA HIS A 94 10.50 24.72 27.09
C HIS A 94 10.11 26.04 26.39
N LEU A 95 9.53 25.99 25.18
CA LEU A 95 9.08 27.18 24.45
C LEU A 95 7.98 27.92 25.22
N VAL A 96 7.01 27.20 25.79
CA VAL A 96 5.95 27.80 26.62
C VAL A 96 6.56 28.47 27.85
N SER A 97 7.50 27.82 28.55
CA SER A 97 8.17 28.43 29.71
C SER A 97 8.96 29.69 29.33
N LEU A 98 9.58 29.72 28.16
CA LEU A 98 10.29 30.90 27.66
C LEU A 98 9.30 32.03 27.35
N GLN A 99 8.17 31.70 26.71
CA GLN A 99 7.11 32.64 26.41
C GLN A 99 6.51 33.22 27.70
N ASP A 100 6.24 32.39 28.70
CA ASP A 100 5.74 32.84 30.01
C ASP A 100 6.73 33.75 30.73
N ALA A 101 8.04 33.46 30.64
CA ALA A 101 9.07 34.33 31.19
C ALA A 101 9.06 35.71 30.51
N GLN A 102 8.95 35.75 29.18
CA GLN A 102 8.86 37.00 28.41
C GLN A 102 7.57 37.77 28.72
N ILE A 103 6.42 37.09 28.80
CA ILE A 103 5.14 37.71 29.17
C ILE A 103 5.23 38.31 30.58
N ASN A 104 5.83 37.60 31.54
CA ASN A 104 6.02 38.10 32.89
C ASN A 104 6.94 39.32 32.95
N GLU A 105 7.98 39.38 32.12
CA GLU A 105 8.86 40.55 31.99
C GLU A 105 8.11 41.76 31.41
N VAL A 106 7.37 41.57 30.32
CA VAL A 106 6.54 42.62 29.72
C VAL A 106 5.46 43.10 30.69
N ALA A 107 4.80 42.20 31.41
CA ALA A 107 3.83 42.53 32.45
C ALA A 107 4.46 43.39 33.55
N LYS A 108 5.69 43.06 33.99
CA LYS A 108 6.44 43.85 34.97
C LYS A 108 6.78 45.24 34.43
N MET A 109 7.15 45.36 33.16
CA MET A 109 7.39 46.65 32.51
C MET A 109 6.11 47.51 32.44
N LEU A 110 4.99 46.92 32.00
CA LEU A 110 3.69 47.60 31.94
C LEU A 110 3.23 48.06 33.33
N TYR A 111 3.41 47.22 34.35
CA TYR A 111 3.12 47.56 35.74
C TYR A 111 3.96 48.77 36.22
N GLN A 112 5.27 48.78 35.94
CA GLN A 112 6.15 49.90 36.30
C GLN A 112 5.79 51.22 35.62
N GLN A 113 5.22 51.17 34.41
CA GLN A 113 4.75 52.34 33.67
C GLN A 113 3.31 52.75 34.02
N GLY A 114 2.65 52.06 34.95
CA GLY A 114 1.26 52.35 35.35
C GLY A 114 0.19 51.86 34.37
N LEU A 115 0.56 51.04 33.37
CA LEU A 115 -0.33 50.48 32.35
C LEU A 115 -0.91 49.13 32.78
N THR A 116 -1.47 49.05 33.99
CA THR A 116 -1.88 47.77 34.60
C THR A 116 -3.06 47.10 33.89
N GLU A 117 -3.93 47.87 33.23
CA GLU A 117 -5.08 47.36 32.50
C GLU A 117 -4.67 46.56 31.24
N LEU A 118 -3.47 46.82 30.71
CA LEU A 118 -2.95 46.21 29.49
C LEU A 118 -2.25 44.86 29.75
N ILE A 119 -1.96 44.52 31.01
CA ILE A 119 -1.25 43.29 31.40
C ILE A 119 -2.04 42.03 31.04
N HIS A 120 -3.37 42.10 31.08
CA HIS A 120 -4.26 40.97 30.77
C HIS A 120 -4.65 40.89 29.28
N SER A 121 -4.24 41.88 28.48
CA SER A 121 -4.48 41.91 27.04
C SER A 121 -3.50 41.00 26.30
N THR A 122 -3.88 40.54 25.11
CA THR A 122 -2.99 39.72 24.28
C THR A 122 -1.76 40.55 23.83
N PRO A 123 -0.60 39.92 23.51
CA PRO A 123 0.57 40.66 23.04
C PRO A 123 0.28 41.53 21.81
N SER A 124 -0.62 41.09 20.92
CA SER A 124 -1.08 41.86 19.77
C SER A 124 -1.83 43.14 20.19
N GLU A 125 -2.74 43.03 21.16
CA GLU A 125 -3.49 44.17 21.70
C GLU A 125 -2.58 45.12 22.47
N GLN A 126 -1.63 44.59 23.25
CA GLN A 126 -0.62 45.38 23.94
C GLN A 126 0.18 46.23 22.94
N VAL A 127 0.64 45.63 21.85
CA VAL A 127 1.37 46.33 20.77
C VAL A 127 0.47 47.36 20.07
N ALA A 128 -0.77 47.01 19.74
CA ALA A 128 -1.70 47.93 19.09
C ALA A 128 -1.98 49.16 19.95
N TYR A 129 -2.23 48.97 21.25
CA TYR A 129 -2.44 50.07 22.20
C TYR A 129 -1.21 50.98 22.29
N LEU A 130 -0.02 50.41 22.45
CA LEU A 130 1.23 51.18 22.51
C LEU A 130 1.54 51.95 21.21
N LEU A 131 1.17 51.40 20.05
CA LEU A 131 1.32 52.08 18.76
C LEU A 131 0.37 53.27 18.63
N VAL A 132 -0.89 53.12 19.07
CA VAL A 132 -1.88 54.21 19.08
C VAL A 132 -1.45 55.31 20.07
N GLU A 133 -1.06 54.95 21.29
CA GLU A 133 -0.58 55.89 22.30
C GLU A 133 0.65 56.67 21.78
N ARG A 134 1.59 55.98 21.12
CA ARG A 134 2.76 56.61 20.48
C ARG A 134 2.34 57.60 19.38
N ALA A 135 1.35 57.26 18.56
CA ALA A 135 0.85 58.15 17.51
C ALA A 135 0.18 59.40 18.12
N SER A 136 -0.66 59.24 19.15
CA SER A 136 -1.29 60.36 19.85
C SER A 136 -0.27 61.27 20.55
N LEU A 137 0.79 60.71 21.12
CA LEU A 137 1.89 61.51 21.69
C LEU A 137 2.69 62.25 20.61
N LEU A 138 2.88 61.66 19.43
CA LEU A 138 3.53 62.34 18.29
C LEU A 138 2.66 63.49 17.76
N GLU A 139 1.33 63.31 17.70
CA GLU A 139 0.38 64.36 17.33
C GLU A 139 0.36 65.51 18.37
N ARG A 140 0.48 65.20 19.66
CA ARG A 140 0.51 66.22 20.74
C ARG A 140 1.83 66.99 20.83
N ASN A 141 2.92 66.48 20.24
CA ASN A 141 4.21 67.17 20.15
C ASN A 141 4.34 68.04 18.88
N HIS A 142 3.33 68.09 18.02
CA HIS A 142 3.22 69.14 17.02
C HIS A 142 2.69 70.43 17.68
N ASP A 143 3.49 71.49 17.64
CA ASP A 143 3.14 72.84 18.08
C ASP A 143 1.79 73.28 17.47
N PRO A 144 0.82 73.80 18.25
CA PRO A 144 -0.43 74.32 17.74
C PRO A 144 -0.19 75.72 17.18
N GLY A 145 0.39 75.77 15.98
CA GLY A 145 0.93 76.99 15.41
C GLY A 145 0.86 77.09 13.90
N GLU A 146 -0.02 76.38 13.19
CA GLU A 146 -0.38 76.80 11.82
C GLU A 146 -1.71 76.18 11.34
N LEU A 147 -2.68 77.07 11.21
CA LEU A 147 -3.80 77.07 10.27
C LEU A 147 -4.85 75.95 10.35
N THR A 148 -5.89 76.29 11.10
CA THR A 148 -7.30 76.03 10.78
C THR A 148 -7.59 76.08 9.27
N CYS A 149 -8.02 74.96 8.71
CA CYS A 149 -8.87 74.97 7.52
C CYS A 149 -9.93 73.88 7.71
N ASP A 150 -10.94 74.21 8.52
CA ASP A 150 -12.16 73.42 8.59
C ASP A 150 -12.99 73.79 7.36
N GLY A 151 -13.16 72.81 6.48
CA GLY A 151 -14.01 72.94 5.32
C GLY A 151 -15.46 72.83 5.74
N ASP A 152 -16.30 73.75 5.29
CA ASP A 152 -17.72 73.43 5.14
C ASP A 152 -18.31 74.16 3.94
N LEU A 153 -18.36 73.45 2.82
CA LEU A 153 -18.99 73.89 1.58
C LEU A 153 -20.25 73.07 1.35
N LYS A 154 -21.30 73.33 2.14
CA LYS A 154 -22.67 72.94 1.75
C LYS A 154 -23.74 73.75 2.48
N SER A 155 -24.01 74.96 2.01
CA SER A 155 -25.38 75.41 1.70
C SER A 155 -25.43 76.88 1.27
N ARG A 156 -26.46 77.17 0.46
CA ARG A 156 -26.99 78.51 0.12
C ARG A 156 -26.36 79.25 -1.05
N LEU A 157 -26.79 78.80 -2.22
CA LEU A 157 -27.21 79.68 -3.31
C LEU A 157 -28.17 80.76 -2.78
N ARG A 158 -27.72 82.02 -2.73
CA ARG A 158 -28.56 83.22 -2.89
C ARG A 158 -27.72 84.38 -3.40
N THR A 159 -27.95 84.68 -4.67
CA THR A 159 -27.75 85.98 -5.32
C THR A 159 -28.35 87.10 -4.48
N HIS A 160 -27.64 88.22 -4.31
CA HIS A 160 -28.11 89.62 -4.26
C HIS A 160 -26.91 90.54 -3.92
N THR A 161 -26.42 91.35 -4.87
CA THR A 161 -26.72 92.78 -5.08
C THR A 161 -25.71 93.71 -4.37
N GLU A 162 -24.67 94.13 -5.11
CA GLU A 162 -24.29 95.55 -5.40
C GLU A 162 -24.05 96.57 -4.22
N PRO A 163 -23.56 97.81 -4.46
CA PRO A 163 -22.16 98.25 -4.42
C PRO A 163 -21.89 99.41 -3.40
N LEU A 164 -20.62 99.75 -3.11
CA LEU A 164 -20.09 101.09 -2.71
C LEU A 164 -18.69 100.92 -2.08
N ASN A 165 -17.78 101.89 -1.98
CA ASN A 165 -17.27 102.99 -2.79
C ASN A 165 -16.12 103.61 -1.97
N THR A 166 -15.08 104.13 -2.63
CA THR A 166 -14.19 105.25 -2.21
C THR A 166 -13.39 105.25 -0.89
N SER A 167 -12.06 105.42 -1.00
CA SER A 167 -11.22 106.52 -0.41
C SER A 167 -9.72 106.15 -0.59
N ILE A 168 -8.93 106.72 -1.53
CA ILE A 168 -8.17 107.99 -1.46
C ILE A 168 -7.57 108.18 -0.04
N CYS A 169 -6.26 108.15 0.25
CA CYS A 169 -5.13 108.95 -0.26
C CYS A 169 -3.80 108.49 0.45
N PRO A 170 -2.63 109.18 0.32
CA PRO A 170 -1.43 108.62 -0.28
C PRO A 170 -0.23 108.53 0.67
N GLY A 171 0.80 107.78 0.29
CA GLY A 171 2.12 107.87 0.91
C GLY A 171 2.71 106.53 1.28
N GLY A 172 3.75 106.12 0.55
CA GLY A 172 4.55 104.96 0.92
C GLY A 172 5.17 104.22 -0.24
N GLU A 173 5.78 104.92 -1.21
CA GLU A 173 6.61 104.29 -2.26
C GLU A 173 7.81 103.48 -1.71
N THR A 174 8.00 103.43 -0.38
CA THR A 174 9.03 102.60 0.28
C THR A 174 8.47 101.42 1.10
N LEU A 175 7.15 101.30 1.33
CA LEU A 175 6.54 100.17 2.05
C LEU A 175 5.95 99.09 1.12
N LEU A 176 5.48 99.50 -0.08
CA LEU A 176 4.83 98.60 -1.04
C LEU A 176 5.77 97.52 -1.61
N ALA A 177 7.06 97.84 -1.79
CA ALA A 177 8.05 96.87 -2.27
C ALA A 177 8.35 95.75 -1.26
N GLY A 178 8.22 96.03 0.04
CA GLY A 178 8.40 95.02 1.10
C GLY A 178 7.21 94.07 1.22
N GLN A 179 5.99 94.62 1.14
CA GLN A 179 4.75 93.84 1.15
C GLN A 179 4.60 92.99 -0.12
N GLN A 180 4.98 93.53 -1.28
CA GLN A 180 4.94 92.79 -2.54
C GLN A 180 5.95 91.64 -2.55
N ARG A 181 7.18 91.84 -2.05
CA ARG A 181 8.16 90.73 -1.88
C ARG A 181 7.75 89.70 -0.84
N SER A 182 6.97 90.09 0.18
CA SER A 182 6.44 89.14 1.17
C SER A 182 5.33 88.27 0.57
N LEU A 183 4.38 88.91 -0.13
CA LEU A 183 3.30 88.22 -0.83
C LEU A 183 3.83 87.32 -1.95
N GLU A 184 4.85 87.74 -2.68
CA GLU A 184 5.47 86.94 -3.74
C GLU A 184 6.16 85.68 -3.19
N LYS A 185 6.84 85.79 -2.04
CA LYS A 185 7.39 84.62 -1.32
C LYS A 185 6.30 83.69 -0.79
N GLU A 186 5.17 84.25 -0.34
CA GLU A 186 4.02 83.50 0.14
C GLU A 186 3.30 82.78 -1.00
N CYS A 187 3.12 83.43 -2.16
CA CYS A 187 2.66 82.82 -3.40
C CYS A 187 3.57 81.68 -3.84
N SER A 188 4.90 81.85 -3.82
CA SER A 188 5.84 80.76 -4.15
C SER A 188 5.88 79.63 -3.11
N ARG A 189 5.46 79.87 -1.87
CA ARG A 189 5.26 78.79 -0.86
C ARG A 189 4.00 78.01 -1.20
N LEU A 190 2.88 78.70 -1.38
CA LEU A 190 1.60 78.09 -1.70
C LEU A 190 1.62 77.33 -3.02
N GLU A 191 2.32 77.84 -4.03
CA GLU A 191 2.50 77.16 -5.32
C GLU A 191 3.24 75.83 -5.15
N ARG A 192 4.32 75.80 -4.35
CA ARG A 192 5.00 74.55 -4.00
C ARG A 192 4.13 73.59 -3.20
N ASP A 193 3.34 74.11 -2.26
CA ASP A 193 2.45 73.28 -1.45
C ASP A 193 1.33 72.67 -2.30
N VAL A 194 0.80 73.41 -3.29
CA VAL A 194 -0.17 72.92 -4.28
C VAL A 194 0.46 71.91 -5.24
N GLU A 195 1.69 72.15 -5.70
CA GLU A 195 2.45 71.20 -6.52
C GLU A 195 2.77 69.91 -5.77
N GLU A 196 3.12 70.01 -4.49
CA GLU A 196 3.34 68.87 -3.60
C GLU A 196 2.04 68.11 -3.32
N GLY A 197 0.93 68.83 -3.06
CA GLY A 197 -0.40 68.25 -2.92
C GLY A 197 -0.86 67.52 -4.19
N SER A 198 -0.61 68.12 -5.35
CA SER A 198 -0.90 67.52 -6.66
C SER A 198 -0.08 66.25 -6.92
N ARG A 199 1.21 66.26 -6.54
CA ARG A 199 2.07 65.07 -6.61
C ARG A 199 1.59 63.95 -5.69
N ARG A 200 1.23 64.26 -4.44
CA ARG A 200 0.68 63.27 -3.48
C ARG A 200 -0.64 62.70 -3.96
N LEU A 201 -1.53 63.53 -4.50
CA LEU A 201 -2.80 63.08 -5.06
C LEU A 201 -2.59 62.15 -6.27
N ALA A 202 -1.64 62.47 -7.15
CA ALA A 202 -1.29 61.61 -8.28
C ALA A 202 -0.75 60.25 -7.82
N MET A 203 0.10 60.23 -6.78
CA MET A 203 0.59 58.98 -6.18
C MET A 203 -0.55 58.15 -5.57
N ALA A 204 -1.47 58.79 -4.82
CA ALA A 204 -2.63 58.12 -4.26
C ALA A 204 -3.54 57.53 -5.34
N HIS A 205 -3.80 58.26 -6.43
CA HIS A 205 -4.56 57.74 -7.57
C HIS A 205 -3.87 56.56 -8.27
N ASN A 206 -2.54 56.59 -8.38
CA ASN A 206 -1.79 55.47 -8.92
C ASN A 206 -1.86 54.24 -8.00
N GLU A 207 -1.80 54.44 -6.69
CA GLU A 207 -1.90 53.35 -5.71
C GLU A 207 -3.30 52.74 -5.67
N ILE A 208 -4.36 53.56 -5.72
CA ILE A 208 -5.75 53.07 -5.83
C ILE A 208 -5.92 52.22 -7.09
N ARG A 209 -5.32 52.62 -8.21
CA ARG A 209 -5.37 51.85 -9.46
C ARG A 209 -4.64 50.52 -9.31
N ARG A 210 -3.42 50.54 -8.76
CA ARG A 210 -2.62 49.32 -8.51
C ARG A 210 -3.37 48.33 -7.62
N LEU A 211 -3.94 48.79 -6.51
CA LEU A 211 -4.72 47.95 -5.59
C LEU A 211 -6.00 47.42 -6.24
N LYS A 212 -6.64 48.21 -7.10
CA LYS A 212 -7.80 47.75 -7.87
C LYS A 212 -7.43 46.64 -8.85
N ASP A 213 -6.33 46.79 -9.58
CA ASP A 213 -5.85 45.78 -10.53
C ASP A 213 -5.45 44.48 -9.79
N GLU A 214 -4.84 44.58 -8.60
CA GLU A 214 -4.55 43.43 -7.74
C GLU A 214 -5.80 42.74 -7.23
N LEU A 215 -6.81 43.50 -6.82
CA LEU A 215 -8.10 42.94 -6.37
C LEU A 215 -8.84 42.24 -7.53
N GLU A 216 -8.83 42.82 -8.72
CA GLU A 216 -9.41 42.21 -9.92
C GLU A 216 -8.67 40.94 -10.33
N SER A 217 -7.33 40.92 -10.22
CA SER A 217 -6.51 39.72 -10.43
C SER A 217 -6.80 38.61 -9.40
N ALA A 218 -6.94 38.98 -8.12
CA ALA A 218 -7.32 38.05 -7.06
C ALA A 218 -8.72 37.46 -7.29
N HIS A 219 -9.68 38.27 -7.72
CA HIS A 219 -11.02 37.77 -8.07
C HIS A 219 -11.01 36.88 -9.32
N PHE A 220 -10.20 37.22 -10.33
CA PHE A 220 -10.08 36.40 -11.52
C PHE A 220 -9.48 35.02 -11.20
N THR A 221 -8.43 34.98 -10.37
CA THR A 221 -7.83 33.72 -9.90
C THR A 221 -8.81 32.92 -9.05
N GLN A 222 -9.53 33.55 -8.12
CA GLN A 222 -10.60 32.87 -7.36
C GLN A 222 -11.63 32.24 -8.29
N LYS A 223 -12.13 33.00 -9.26
CA LYS A 223 -13.14 32.51 -10.21
C LYS A 223 -12.61 31.41 -11.12
N ALA A 224 -11.31 31.40 -11.39
CA ALA A 224 -10.66 30.34 -12.17
C ALA A 224 -10.61 29.01 -11.42
N TYR A 225 -10.51 29.01 -10.07
CA TYR A 225 -10.45 27.79 -9.25
C TYR A 225 -11.80 27.36 -8.64
N GLU A 226 -12.83 28.21 -8.73
CA GLU A 226 -14.19 27.93 -8.30
C GLU A 226 -14.78 26.63 -8.91
N PRO A 227 -14.62 26.31 -10.22
CA PRO A 227 -15.21 25.09 -10.78
C PRO A 227 -14.51 23.82 -10.30
N GLU A 228 -13.18 23.83 -10.10
CA GLU A 228 -12.46 22.69 -9.52
C GLU A 228 -12.90 22.45 -8.08
N LEU A 229 -13.12 23.52 -7.30
CA LEU A 229 -13.64 23.41 -5.95
C LEU A 229 -15.05 22.82 -5.93
N GLN A 230 -15.93 23.25 -6.84
CA GLN A 230 -17.29 22.69 -6.97
C GLN A 230 -17.26 21.22 -7.40
N SER A 231 -16.42 20.86 -8.37
CA SER A 231 -16.22 19.47 -8.79
C SER A 231 -15.75 18.59 -7.62
N ALA A 232 -14.79 19.08 -6.82
CA ALA A 232 -14.30 18.35 -5.66
C ALA A 232 -15.40 18.20 -4.58
N GLN A 233 -16.24 19.22 -4.39
CA GLN A 233 -17.39 19.13 -3.48
C GLN A 233 -18.41 18.08 -3.93
N GLU A 234 -18.71 18.00 -5.22
CA GLU A 234 -19.61 16.99 -5.78
C GLU A 234 -19.04 15.57 -5.62
N GLU A 235 -17.74 15.38 -5.85
CA GLU A 235 -17.05 14.11 -5.64
C GLU A 235 -17.13 13.66 -4.18
N VAL A 236 -16.87 14.56 -3.23
CA VAL A 236 -17.01 14.28 -1.80
C VAL A 236 -18.44 13.85 -1.46
N GLU A 237 -19.45 14.49 -2.03
CA GLU A 237 -20.84 14.14 -1.78
C GLU A 237 -21.23 12.78 -2.40
N GLN A 238 -20.66 12.42 -3.55
CA GLN A 238 -20.80 11.09 -4.12
C GLN A 238 -20.11 10.02 -3.27
N LEU A 239 -18.88 10.27 -2.81
CA LEU A 239 -18.15 9.37 -1.92
C LEU A 239 -18.89 9.17 -0.60
N ARG A 240 -19.47 10.22 -0.01
CA ARG A 240 -20.32 10.11 1.18
C ARG A 240 -21.51 9.16 0.97
N LYS A 241 -22.18 9.25 -0.18
CA LYS A 241 -23.29 8.35 -0.52
C LYS A 241 -22.81 6.91 -0.69
N GLU A 242 -21.64 6.70 -1.29
CA GLU A 242 -21.09 5.37 -1.48
C GLU A 242 -20.65 4.73 -0.16
N VAL A 243 -20.01 5.50 0.72
CA VAL A 243 -19.67 5.07 2.09
C VAL A 243 -20.92 4.66 2.86
N GLU A 244 -22.02 5.41 2.75
CA GLU A 244 -23.28 5.05 3.42
C GLU A 244 -23.88 3.76 2.86
N LYS A 245 -23.82 3.53 1.54
CA LYS A 245 -24.23 2.24 0.95
C LYS A 245 -23.35 1.09 1.46
N LEU A 246 -22.03 1.25 1.44
CA LEU A 246 -21.09 0.23 1.91
C LEU A 246 -21.36 -0.12 3.38
N LYS A 247 -21.57 0.89 4.23
CA LYS A 247 -21.95 0.70 5.63
C LYS A 247 -23.24 -0.09 5.80
N GLN A 248 -24.24 0.15 4.94
CA GLN A 248 -25.48 -0.64 4.96
C GLN A 248 -25.24 -2.10 4.55
N TYR A 249 -24.42 -2.35 3.52
CA TYR A 249 -24.04 -3.71 3.12
C TYR A 249 -23.25 -4.44 4.21
N GLU A 250 -22.25 -3.79 4.80
CA GLU A 250 -21.46 -4.36 5.91
C GLU A 250 -22.33 -4.69 7.12
N MET A 251 -23.26 -3.82 7.48
CA MET A 251 -24.20 -4.05 8.59
C MET A 251 -25.09 -5.27 8.33
N VAL A 252 -25.56 -5.47 7.09
CA VAL A 252 -26.37 -6.64 6.71
C VAL A 252 -25.54 -7.93 6.74
N GLU A 253 -24.31 -7.92 6.21
CA GLU A 253 -23.44 -9.09 6.25
C GLU A 253 -23.01 -9.45 7.69
N LEU A 254 -22.73 -8.45 8.52
CA LEU A 254 -22.43 -8.65 9.93
C LEU A 254 -23.63 -9.25 10.68
N GLN A 255 -24.85 -8.82 10.37
CA GLN A 255 -26.07 -9.40 10.93
C GLN A 255 -26.25 -10.87 10.51
N LYS A 256 -26.02 -11.22 9.23
CA LYS A 256 -26.06 -12.61 8.76
C LYS A 256 -25.01 -13.49 9.45
N ALA A 257 -23.79 -12.97 9.61
CA ALA A 257 -22.70 -13.68 10.29
C ALA A 257 -23.05 -13.92 11.77
N LYS A 258 -23.62 -12.92 12.45
CA LYS A 258 -24.12 -13.05 13.82
C LYS A 258 -25.19 -14.13 13.93
N GLU A 259 -26.19 -14.13 13.05
CA GLU A 259 -27.24 -15.15 13.05
C GLU A 259 -26.70 -16.56 12.78
N HIS A 260 -25.68 -16.69 11.92
CA HIS A 260 -25.02 -17.98 11.70
C HIS A 260 -24.26 -18.45 12.94
N ASN A 261 -23.56 -17.55 13.62
CA ASN A 261 -22.86 -17.85 14.87
C ASN A 261 -23.85 -18.27 15.97
N ASP A 262 -24.96 -17.55 16.13
CA ASP A 262 -26.03 -17.91 17.07
C ASP A 262 -26.62 -19.31 16.79
N ARG A 263 -26.75 -19.69 15.50
CA ARG A 263 -27.16 -21.05 15.11
C ARG A 263 -26.13 -22.10 15.51
N LEU A 264 -24.85 -21.86 15.27
CA LEU A 264 -23.77 -22.76 15.67
C LEU A 264 -23.69 -22.90 17.19
N ASP A 265 -23.88 -21.83 17.94
CA ASP A 265 -23.90 -21.86 19.41
C ASP A 265 -25.05 -22.70 19.97
N LEU A 266 -26.23 -22.65 19.33
CA LEU A 266 -27.34 -23.53 19.66
C LEU A 266 -27.00 -25.00 19.40
N GLU A 267 -26.37 -25.31 18.27
CA GLU A 267 -25.95 -26.65 17.91
C GLU A 267 -24.86 -27.18 18.86
N ILE A 268 -23.84 -26.38 19.17
CA ILE A 268 -22.80 -26.71 20.16
C ILE A 268 -23.45 -27.02 21.51
N ARG A 269 -24.44 -26.23 21.94
CA ARG A 269 -25.16 -26.47 23.19
C ARG A 269 -25.95 -27.77 23.16
N ALA A 270 -26.62 -28.08 22.05
CA ALA A 270 -27.35 -29.32 21.85
C ALA A 270 -26.41 -30.54 21.87
N LEU A 271 -25.28 -30.47 21.16
CA LEU A 271 -24.26 -31.51 21.15
C LEU A 271 -23.65 -31.73 22.54
N ARG A 272 -23.32 -30.65 23.26
CA ARG A 272 -22.85 -30.72 24.66
C ARG A 272 -23.87 -31.38 25.58
N ASN A 273 -25.17 -31.10 25.40
CA ASN A 273 -26.24 -31.79 26.13
C ASN A 273 -26.28 -33.28 25.79
N ARG A 274 -26.19 -33.64 24.50
CA ARG A 274 -26.21 -35.04 24.07
C ARG A 274 -25.02 -35.83 24.62
N VAL A 275 -23.83 -35.25 24.61
CA VAL A 275 -22.62 -35.85 25.20
C VAL A 275 -22.84 -36.11 26.69
N ARG A 276 -23.36 -35.14 27.45
CA ARG A 276 -23.68 -35.34 28.88
C ARG A 276 -24.68 -36.48 29.10
N SER A 277 -25.73 -36.58 28.28
CA SER A 277 -26.69 -37.69 28.37
C SER A 277 -26.02 -39.04 28.07
N LEU A 278 -25.20 -39.12 27.02
CA LEU A 278 -24.46 -40.33 26.67
C LEU A 278 -23.47 -40.73 27.77
N ASP A 279 -22.79 -39.77 28.40
CA ASP A 279 -21.91 -40.03 29.54
C ASP A 279 -22.68 -40.55 30.76
N ALA A 280 -23.89 -40.04 31.01
CA ALA A 280 -24.76 -40.55 32.07
C ALA A 280 -25.21 -42.00 31.78
N GLU A 281 -25.63 -42.30 30.56
CA GLU A 281 -25.98 -43.66 30.11
C GLU A 281 -24.78 -44.61 30.23
N LYS A 282 -23.61 -44.20 29.74
CA LYS A 282 -22.36 -44.97 29.87
C LYS A 282 -22.01 -45.28 31.32
N ASN A 283 -22.13 -44.29 32.21
CA ASN A 283 -21.86 -44.47 33.63
C ASN A 283 -22.89 -45.38 34.31
N ALA A 284 -24.17 -45.31 33.92
CA ALA A 284 -25.21 -46.23 34.41
C ALA A 284 -24.93 -47.67 33.97
N LEU A 285 -24.63 -47.89 32.68
CA LEU A 285 -24.24 -49.21 32.16
C LEU A 285 -23.00 -49.75 32.86
N LYS A 286 -21.99 -48.90 33.09
CA LYS A 286 -20.77 -49.29 33.82
C LYS A 286 -21.08 -49.76 35.25
N LYS A 287 -22.00 -49.09 35.95
CA LYS A 287 -22.45 -49.52 37.29
C LYS A 287 -23.20 -50.85 37.24
N MET A 288 -24.07 -51.05 36.26
CA MET A 288 -24.82 -52.30 36.08
C MET A 288 -23.89 -53.49 35.76
N VAL A 289 -22.88 -53.27 34.91
CA VAL A 289 -21.86 -54.30 34.64
C VAL A 289 -21.07 -54.63 35.90
N ALA A 290 -20.72 -53.64 36.72
CA ALA A 290 -20.03 -53.87 37.98
C ALA A 290 -20.88 -54.70 38.97
N SER A 291 -22.19 -54.41 39.10
CA SER A 291 -23.07 -55.18 39.98
C SER A 291 -23.28 -56.62 39.49
N GLN A 292 -23.43 -56.81 38.17
CA GLN A 292 -23.51 -58.15 37.57
C GLN A 292 -22.21 -58.94 37.77
N GLN A 293 -21.05 -58.27 37.69
CA GLN A 293 -19.77 -58.90 37.98
C GLN A 293 -19.65 -59.32 39.45
N GLU A 294 -20.08 -58.47 40.39
CA GLU A 294 -20.12 -58.82 41.81
C GLU A 294 -21.06 -60.02 42.08
N GLU A 295 -22.24 -60.05 41.46
CA GLU A 295 -23.17 -61.18 41.58
C GLU A 295 -22.60 -62.46 40.98
N ALA A 296 -21.93 -62.38 39.83
CA ALA A 296 -21.26 -63.52 39.21
C ALA A 296 -20.17 -64.10 40.13
N GLU A 297 -19.35 -63.25 40.76
CA GLU A 297 -18.34 -63.70 41.72
C GLU A 297 -18.95 -64.26 43.01
N ARG A 298 -20.07 -63.70 43.50
CA ARG A 298 -20.82 -64.26 44.63
C ARG A 298 -21.37 -65.66 44.31
N LEU A 299 -22.01 -65.83 43.14
CA LEU A 299 -22.53 -67.13 42.69
C LEU A 299 -21.41 -68.14 42.49
N LYS A 300 -20.29 -67.73 41.90
CA LYS A 300 -19.09 -68.57 41.75
C LYS A 300 -18.54 -69.01 43.11
N SER A 301 -18.48 -68.11 44.08
CA SER A 301 -18.06 -68.41 45.45
C SER A 301 -19.02 -69.36 46.15
N ALA A 302 -20.34 -69.20 45.97
CA ALA A 302 -21.36 -70.10 46.51
C ALA A 302 -21.25 -71.51 45.90
N LEU A 303 -21.04 -71.60 44.58
CA LEU A 303 -20.87 -72.87 43.87
C LEU A 303 -19.59 -73.58 44.32
N GLN A 304 -18.50 -72.84 44.52
CA GLN A 304 -17.26 -73.38 45.09
C GLN A 304 -17.44 -73.82 46.55
N GLY A 305 -18.22 -73.08 47.35
CA GLY A 305 -18.59 -73.48 48.71
C GLY A 305 -19.41 -74.76 48.74
N GLN A 306 -20.40 -74.90 47.86
CA GLN A 306 -21.21 -76.10 47.70
C GLN A 306 -20.37 -77.30 47.22
N GLN A 307 -19.43 -77.08 46.31
CA GLN A 307 -18.48 -78.10 45.85
C GLN A 307 -17.57 -78.59 47.00
N ARG A 308 -17.16 -77.70 47.92
CA ARG A 308 -16.42 -78.05 49.14
C ARG A 308 -17.27 -78.81 50.16
N SER A 309 -18.56 -78.48 50.32
CA SER A 309 -19.48 -79.24 51.17
C SER A 309 -19.75 -80.64 50.63
N LEU A 310 -19.94 -80.78 49.31
CA LEU A 310 -20.09 -82.10 48.65
C LEU A 310 -18.80 -82.94 48.75
N THR A 311 -17.61 -82.33 48.70
CA THR A 311 -16.35 -83.05 48.98
C THR A 311 -16.12 -83.33 50.47
N GLY A 312 -16.74 -82.57 51.38
CA GLY A 312 -16.78 -82.84 52.81
C GLY A 312 -17.69 -84.02 53.18
N GLU A 313 -18.85 -84.14 52.52
CA GLU A 313 -19.76 -85.29 52.69
C GLU A 313 -19.20 -86.57 52.05
N VAL A 314 -18.43 -86.48 50.96
CA VAL A 314 -17.71 -87.62 50.37
C VAL A 314 -16.53 -88.08 51.25
N LYS A 315 -15.93 -87.21 52.06
CA LYS A 315 -14.84 -87.56 52.98
C LYS A 315 -15.29 -88.14 54.34
N ALA A 316 -16.58 -88.05 54.69
CA ALA A 316 -17.10 -88.71 55.89
C ALA A 316 -17.45 -90.20 55.66
N ASN A 317 -17.43 -90.68 54.41
CA ASN A 317 -17.72 -92.06 54.02
C ASN A 317 -16.61 -92.66 53.15
N GLN A 318 -15.34 -92.56 53.56
CA GLN A 318 -14.26 -93.39 53.03
C GLN A 318 -12.98 -93.23 53.88
N ASP A 319 -13.02 -93.72 55.12
CA ASP A 319 -11.83 -94.29 55.74
C ASP A 319 -11.82 -95.78 55.36
N ASN A 320 -11.08 -96.13 54.32
CA ASN A 320 -10.25 -97.33 54.25
C ASN A 320 -9.43 -97.36 52.95
N ASP A 321 -8.13 -97.57 53.15
CA ASP A 321 -7.16 -98.20 52.26
C ASP A 321 -6.66 -97.47 50.98
N LYS A 322 -5.48 -96.85 51.19
CA LYS A 322 -4.19 -97.16 50.56
C LYS A 322 -3.99 -96.96 49.05
N GLU A 323 -3.01 -96.07 48.81
CA GLU A 323 -1.80 -96.29 48.00
C GLU A 323 -1.89 -95.98 46.49
N ASN A 324 -0.90 -95.17 46.06
CA ASN A 324 -0.60 -94.70 44.70
C ASN A 324 -1.64 -93.82 43.99
N ASP A 325 -1.41 -92.50 43.98
CA ASP A 325 -0.74 -91.93 42.80
C ASP A 325 -0.23 -90.50 43.06
N LYS A 326 1.08 -90.33 42.85
CA LYS A 326 1.77 -89.03 42.82
C LYS A 326 1.88 -88.60 41.36
N THR A 327 0.79 -88.17 40.69
CA THR A 327 0.95 -87.58 39.34
C THR A 327 -0.15 -86.64 38.83
N GLU A 328 -1.09 -86.14 39.64
CA GLU A 328 -2.11 -85.19 39.15
C GLU A 328 -2.02 -83.76 39.73
N GLY A 329 -0.98 -83.45 40.49
CA GLY A 329 -0.77 -82.10 41.06
C GLY A 329 -0.09 -81.08 40.14
N ALA A 330 0.41 -81.50 38.96
CA ALA A 330 1.28 -80.66 38.13
C ALA A 330 0.61 -80.05 36.88
N GLU A 331 -0.50 -80.62 36.39
CA GLU A 331 -1.22 -80.08 35.21
C GLU A 331 -2.18 -78.94 35.56
N LEU A 332 -2.84 -78.99 36.72
CA LEU A 332 -3.71 -77.92 37.21
C LEU A 332 -2.95 -76.58 37.42
N THR A 333 -1.71 -76.63 37.92
CA THR A 333 -0.85 -75.43 38.09
C THR A 333 -0.32 -74.82 36.78
N LYS A 334 -0.30 -75.56 35.66
CA LYS A 334 0.11 -75.00 34.35
C LYS A 334 -1.06 -74.32 33.65
N SER A 335 -2.26 -74.86 33.79
CA SER A 335 -3.51 -74.25 33.29
C SER A 335 -3.83 -72.94 34.02
N ASP A 336 -3.69 -72.92 35.36
CA ASP A 336 -3.93 -71.72 36.17
C ASP A 336 -2.90 -70.61 35.91
N LYS A 337 -1.64 -70.96 35.62
CA LYS A 337 -0.61 -70.00 35.20
C LYS A 337 -0.84 -69.43 33.80
N LEU A 338 -1.38 -70.22 32.87
CA LEU A 338 -1.73 -69.76 31.52
C LEU A 338 -2.94 -68.81 31.55
N TYR A 339 -3.91 -69.07 32.42
CA TYR A 339 -5.09 -68.23 32.62
C TYR A 339 -4.71 -66.85 33.19
N ILE A 340 -3.85 -66.81 34.20
CA ILE A 340 -3.33 -65.55 34.77
C ILE A 340 -2.48 -64.78 33.74
N TYR A 341 -1.60 -65.46 33.00
CA TYR A 341 -0.78 -64.85 31.95
C TYR A 341 -1.61 -64.25 30.80
N MET A 342 -2.70 -64.92 30.38
CA MET A 342 -3.61 -64.38 29.38
C MET A 342 -4.41 -63.18 29.91
N GLN A 343 -4.86 -63.22 31.18
CA GLN A 343 -5.59 -62.12 31.82
C GLN A 343 -4.73 -60.86 32.02
N GLU A 344 -3.44 -61.02 32.31
CA GLU A 344 -2.46 -59.94 32.44
C GLU A 344 -2.12 -59.30 31.08
N LYS A 345 -2.10 -60.09 29.99
CA LYS A 345 -1.91 -59.55 28.62
C LYS A 345 -3.12 -58.79 28.09
N PHE A 346 -4.35 -59.18 28.44
CA PHE A 346 -5.56 -58.44 28.05
C PHE A 346 -5.66 -57.09 28.79
N THR A 347 -5.29 -57.04 30.07
CA THR A 347 -5.28 -55.78 30.84
C THR A 347 -4.17 -54.82 30.43
N ALA A 348 -3.01 -55.33 29.98
CA ALA A 348 -1.92 -54.52 29.43
C ALA A 348 -2.26 -53.90 28.06
N LYS A 349 -3.10 -54.56 27.24
CA LYS A 349 -3.47 -54.07 25.89
C LYS A 349 -4.52 -52.95 25.91
N THR A 350 -5.27 -52.79 27.01
CA THR A 350 -6.31 -51.76 27.17
C THR A 350 -5.80 -50.46 27.85
N ARG A 351 -4.50 -50.37 28.19
CA ARG A 351 -3.89 -49.22 28.91
C ARG A 351 -2.98 -48.30 28.07
N GLN A 352 -3.01 -48.35 26.74
CA GLN A 352 -2.43 -47.32 25.88
C GLN A 352 -3.49 -46.89 24.84
N PRO A 353 -3.66 -45.58 24.51
CA PRO A 353 -2.68 -44.48 24.61
C PRO A 353 -3.20 -43.23 25.37
N MET A 354 -2.28 -42.44 25.95
CA MET A 354 -2.34 -40.96 26.11
C MET A 354 -1.23 -40.54 27.07
N GLU A 355 0.01 -40.44 26.59
CA GLU A 355 1.06 -39.63 27.20
C GLU A 355 2.28 -39.68 26.28
N ASN A 356 2.38 -38.71 25.36
CA ASN A 356 3.63 -38.30 24.73
C ASN A 356 3.40 -36.99 23.96
N GLN A 357 3.29 -35.89 24.72
CA GLN A 357 3.65 -34.56 24.21
C GLN A 357 3.92 -33.60 25.37
N LYS A 358 5.07 -33.77 26.02
CA LYS A 358 5.73 -32.68 26.76
C LYS A 358 7.21 -33.00 26.97
N GLY A 359 8.08 -32.14 26.45
CA GLY A 359 9.49 -32.12 26.84
C GLY A 359 10.47 -32.52 25.75
N ARG A 360 10.79 -31.58 24.87
CA ARG A 360 12.19 -31.36 24.49
C ARG A 360 12.37 -29.92 24.01
N SER A 361 12.56 -29.04 24.98
CA SER A 361 13.24 -27.77 24.80
C SER A 361 14.75 -27.98 24.95
N GLY A 362 15.52 -27.32 24.09
CA GLY A 362 16.87 -26.87 24.45
C GLY A 362 18.04 -27.39 23.60
N LYS A 363 18.54 -26.48 22.75
CA LYS A 363 19.94 -26.24 22.35
C LYS A 363 20.56 -27.35 21.46
N THR A 364 21.32 -27.14 20.41
CA THR A 364 22.19 -26.07 19.86
C THR A 364 22.41 -26.54 18.39
N ASP A 365 22.52 -25.74 17.35
CA ASP A 365 23.65 -24.89 17.00
C ASP A 365 23.28 -24.08 15.75
N VAL A 366 23.67 -22.81 15.79
CA VAL A 366 23.81 -21.92 14.65
C VAL A 366 25.16 -22.26 14.00
N ILE A 367 25.18 -22.41 12.66
CA ILE A 367 26.19 -21.89 11.71
C ILE A 367 26.08 -22.69 10.39
N GLN A 368 26.18 -21.95 9.28
CA GLN A 368 26.19 -22.38 7.87
C GLN A 368 24.83 -22.78 7.29
N VAL A 369 24.10 -21.82 6.71
CA VAL A 369 24.03 -21.62 5.25
C VAL A 369 23.53 -20.19 5.04
N GLU A 370 24.48 -19.27 4.88
CA GLU A 370 24.26 -17.95 4.31
C GLU A 370 25.08 -17.91 3.02
N GLU A 371 24.52 -18.50 1.97
CA GLU A 371 24.84 -18.24 0.56
C GLU A 371 23.84 -19.05 -0.28
N THR A 372 23.42 -18.47 -1.41
CA THR A 372 22.39 -18.95 -2.36
C THR A 372 20.92 -18.66 -1.99
N CYS A 373 20.52 -17.40 -2.11
CA CYS A 373 19.19 -17.04 -2.62
C CYS A 373 19.23 -15.67 -3.31
N LYS A 374 20.10 -15.58 -4.32
CA LYS A 374 19.85 -14.75 -5.50
C LYS A 374 19.65 -15.76 -6.62
N ASP A 375 18.63 -15.54 -7.45
CA ASP A 375 18.17 -16.43 -8.53
C ASP A 375 17.08 -17.42 -8.10
N GLU A 376 15.86 -16.92 -7.91
CA GLU A 376 14.65 -17.68 -8.22
C GLU A 376 13.46 -16.73 -8.51
N GLN A 377 13.72 -15.78 -9.39
CA GLN A 377 12.69 -14.98 -10.04
C GLN A 377 12.44 -15.55 -11.42
N ASN A 378 11.73 -16.69 -11.47
CA ASN A 378 10.96 -17.16 -12.63
C ASN A 378 10.20 -18.42 -12.24
N ASN A 379 8.98 -18.26 -11.76
CA ASN A 379 8.05 -19.38 -11.59
C ASN A 379 6.92 -19.24 -12.61
N PRO A 380 6.96 -19.94 -13.77
CA PRO A 380 5.86 -20.00 -14.72
C PRO A 380 4.82 -21.08 -14.36
N SER A 381 4.71 -21.46 -13.09
CA SER A 381 3.92 -22.62 -12.64
C SER A 381 2.41 -22.36 -12.48
N ILE A 382 1.95 -21.12 -12.63
CA ILE A 382 0.51 -20.82 -12.61
C ILE A 382 -0.17 -21.21 -13.94
N ASN A 383 0.59 -21.35 -15.05
CA ASN A 383 0.00 -21.64 -16.36
C ASN A 383 0.09 -23.11 -16.81
N THR A 384 0.71 -24.01 -16.02
CA THR A 384 0.85 -25.42 -16.41
C THR A 384 -0.26 -26.32 -15.85
N ASN A 385 -0.94 -25.90 -14.78
CA ASN A 385 -2.01 -26.69 -14.17
C ASN A 385 -3.35 -26.62 -14.92
N CYS A 386 -3.55 -25.62 -15.78
CA CYS A 386 -4.76 -25.52 -16.62
C CYS A 386 -4.74 -26.49 -17.83
N LEU A 387 -3.55 -26.95 -18.27
CA LEU A 387 -3.43 -27.86 -19.42
C LEU A 387 -3.67 -29.34 -19.06
N LEU A 388 -3.32 -29.75 -17.84
CA LEU A 388 -3.48 -31.13 -17.38
C LEU A 388 -4.94 -31.50 -17.07
N GLN A 389 -5.79 -30.52 -16.76
CA GLN A 389 -7.21 -30.77 -16.47
C GLN A 389 -8.08 -30.96 -17.73
N LYS A 390 -7.62 -30.51 -18.91
CA LYS A 390 -8.35 -30.68 -20.20
C LYS A 390 -8.09 -32.01 -20.92
N GLN A 391 -7.07 -32.76 -20.51
CA GLN A 391 -6.75 -34.10 -21.04
C GLN A 391 -7.77 -35.19 -20.63
N PRO A 392 -8.16 -35.32 -19.35
CA PRO A 392 -9.08 -36.39 -18.93
C PRO A 392 -10.52 -36.19 -19.45
N GLU A 393 -10.97 -34.95 -19.68
CA GLU A 393 -12.31 -34.68 -20.24
C GLU A 393 -12.44 -35.15 -21.69
N LYS A 394 -11.42 -34.93 -22.54
CA LYS A 394 -11.43 -35.43 -23.92
C LYS A 394 -11.41 -36.96 -23.99
N GLN A 395 -10.66 -37.60 -23.09
CA GLN A 395 -10.63 -39.07 -23.00
C GLN A 395 -11.97 -39.64 -22.51
N CYS A 396 -12.63 -38.95 -21.56
CA CYS A 396 -13.94 -39.34 -21.06
C CYS A 396 -15.03 -39.21 -22.14
N CYS A 397 -15.01 -38.13 -22.93
CA CYS A 397 -15.95 -37.95 -24.05
C CYS A 397 -15.78 -39.02 -25.14
N GLN A 398 -14.55 -39.37 -25.52
CA GLN A 398 -14.29 -40.44 -26.50
C GLN A 398 -14.71 -41.83 -26.00
N LEU A 399 -14.52 -42.10 -24.70
CA LEU A 399 -15.01 -43.34 -24.08
C LEU A 399 -16.54 -43.41 -24.13
N LEU A 400 -17.23 -42.32 -23.79
CA LEU A 400 -18.69 -42.24 -23.85
C LEU A 400 -19.24 -42.42 -25.27
N GLU A 401 -18.60 -41.80 -26.26
CA GLU A 401 -18.96 -41.96 -27.68
C GLU A 401 -18.77 -43.41 -28.16
N ASN A 402 -17.67 -44.06 -27.76
CA ASN A 402 -17.41 -45.47 -28.06
C ASN A 402 -18.42 -46.41 -27.39
N TYR A 403 -18.81 -46.14 -26.14
CA TYR A 403 -19.87 -46.91 -25.47
C TYR A 403 -21.24 -46.72 -26.14
N HIS A 404 -21.57 -45.50 -26.57
CA HIS A 404 -22.81 -45.23 -27.29
C HIS A 404 -22.84 -45.92 -28.66
N HIS A 405 -21.72 -45.90 -29.38
CA HIS A 405 -21.56 -46.62 -30.64
C HIS A 405 -21.70 -48.12 -30.46
N ASN A 406 -21.03 -48.70 -29.45
CA ASN A 406 -21.12 -50.12 -29.15
C ASN A 406 -22.54 -50.55 -28.75
N MET A 407 -23.25 -49.79 -27.90
CA MET A 407 -24.64 -50.09 -27.55
C MET A 407 -25.57 -50.09 -28.77
N ASN A 408 -25.37 -49.14 -29.70
CA ASN A 408 -26.16 -49.10 -30.92
C ASN A 408 -25.89 -50.30 -31.84
N THR A 409 -24.63 -50.73 -31.97
CA THR A 409 -24.24 -51.85 -32.84
C THR A 409 -24.60 -53.21 -32.23
N LEU A 410 -24.37 -53.42 -30.93
CA LEU A 410 -24.57 -54.71 -30.26
C LEU A 410 -26.02 -54.98 -29.85
N ILE A 411 -26.82 -53.92 -29.59
CA ILE A 411 -28.17 -54.10 -29.05
C ILE A 411 -29.23 -53.50 -29.97
N ALA A 412 -29.11 -52.23 -30.35
CA ALA A 412 -30.18 -51.55 -31.09
C ALA A 412 -30.36 -52.07 -32.52
N GLN A 413 -29.28 -52.45 -33.21
CA GLN A 413 -29.34 -53.03 -34.57
C GLN A 413 -29.93 -54.45 -34.60
N PRO A 414 -29.47 -55.41 -33.77
CA PRO A 414 -30.05 -56.76 -33.72
C PRO A 414 -31.53 -56.76 -33.32
N VAL A 415 -31.93 -55.93 -32.34
CA VAL A 415 -33.34 -55.81 -31.93
C VAL A 415 -34.20 -55.30 -33.08
N ARG A 416 -33.73 -54.30 -33.84
CA ARG A 416 -34.44 -53.80 -35.03
C ARG A 416 -34.59 -54.89 -36.09
N HIS A 417 -33.53 -55.64 -36.35
CA HIS A 417 -33.56 -56.73 -37.33
C HIS A 417 -34.53 -57.85 -36.92
N ILE A 418 -34.54 -58.23 -35.63
CA ILE A 418 -35.46 -59.25 -35.11
C ILE A 418 -36.91 -58.75 -35.19
N CYS A 419 -37.18 -57.50 -34.80
CA CYS A 419 -38.52 -56.90 -34.93
C CYS A 419 -39.00 -56.87 -36.39
N SER A 420 -38.17 -56.42 -37.33
CA SER A 420 -38.54 -56.40 -38.76
C SER A 420 -38.72 -57.81 -39.33
N GLN A 421 -37.94 -58.79 -38.87
CA GLN A 421 -38.10 -60.20 -39.27
C GLN A 421 -39.40 -60.80 -38.71
N TRP A 422 -39.76 -60.46 -37.47
CA TRP A 422 -41.02 -60.87 -36.85
C TRP A 422 -42.23 -60.23 -37.53
N GLU A 423 -42.17 -58.92 -37.83
CA GLU A 423 -43.21 -58.21 -38.59
C GLU A 423 -43.43 -58.83 -39.96
N PHE A 424 -42.34 -59.18 -40.67
CA PHE A 424 -42.42 -59.88 -41.95
C PHE A 424 -43.05 -61.28 -41.83
N SER A 425 -42.78 -61.99 -40.73
CA SER A 425 -43.33 -63.33 -40.44
C SER A 425 -44.81 -63.29 -40.02
N CYS A 426 -45.23 -62.25 -39.29
CA CYS A 426 -46.64 -61.99 -39.00
C CYS A 426 -47.41 -61.67 -40.28
N TRP A 427 -46.89 -60.77 -41.12
CA TRP A 427 -47.50 -60.43 -42.41
C TRP A 427 -47.62 -61.63 -43.36
N THR A 428 -46.62 -62.52 -43.40
CA THR A 428 -46.71 -63.73 -44.24
C THR A 428 -47.71 -64.77 -43.73
N LYS A 429 -47.94 -64.85 -42.41
CA LYS A 429 -48.99 -65.70 -41.83
C LYS A 429 -50.38 -65.12 -42.01
N GLU A 430 -50.52 -63.79 -41.93
CA GLU A 430 -51.79 -63.08 -42.07
C GLU A 430 -52.29 -63.05 -43.53
N VAL A 431 -51.38 -63.04 -44.52
CA VAL A 431 -51.71 -63.20 -45.96
C VAL A 431 -52.09 -64.65 -46.32
N GLN A 432 -51.72 -65.65 -45.52
CA GLN A 432 -52.14 -67.06 -45.74
C GLN A 432 -53.49 -67.40 -45.12
N THR A 433 -53.99 -66.59 -44.19
CA THR A 433 -55.35 -66.70 -43.63
C THR A 433 -56.31 -65.75 -44.34
N GLN A 434 -56.58 -66.01 -45.63
CA GLN A 434 -57.84 -65.56 -46.23
C GLN A 434 -59.00 -66.31 -45.54
N PRO A 435 -60.11 -65.65 -45.20
CA PRO A 435 -61.28 -66.34 -44.68
C PRO A 435 -61.90 -67.16 -45.82
N LEU A 436 -61.66 -68.47 -45.82
CA LEU A 436 -62.47 -69.41 -46.60
C LEU A 436 -63.76 -69.69 -45.81
N GLU A 437 -64.55 -68.65 -45.56
CA GLU A 437 -65.97 -68.83 -45.24
C GLU A 437 -66.71 -68.96 -46.57
N ASP A 438 -66.73 -70.18 -47.11
CA ASP A 438 -67.85 -70.59 -47.95
C ASP A 438 -67.94 -72.11 -48.06
N SER A 439 -69.11 -72.61 -47.65
CA SER A 439 -69.75 -73.86 -48.09
C SER A 439 -69.06 -75.19 -47.78
N LEU A 440 -69.39 -75.80 -46.62
CA LEU A 440 -69.48 -77.27 -46.50
C LEU A 440 -70.68 -77.68 -45.63
N LEU A 441 -71.77 -78.05 -46.31
CA LEU A 441 -72.84 -78.89 -45.78
C LEU A 441 -72.24 -80.26 -45.41
N LEU A 442 -72.24 -80.63 -44.12
CA LEU A 442 -72.00 -82.02 -43.72
C LEU A 442 -72.89 -82.45 -42.55
N LYS A 443 -73.59 -83.54 -42.77
CA LYS A 443 -74.55 -84.24 -41.90
C LYS A 443 -73.99 -84.46 -40.49
N GLU A 444 -74.78 -84.09 -39.47
CA GLU A 444 -74.42 -84.26 -38.06
C GLU A 444 -74.28 -85.74 -37.68
N CYS A 445 -73.06 -86.14 -37.35
CA CYS A 445 -72.74 -87.40 -36.66
C CYS A 445 -72.52 -87.10 -35.16
N PRO A 446 -72.95 -87.94 -34.21
CA PRO A 446 -72.79 -87.68 -32.77
C PRO A 446 -71.35 -87.37 -32.33
N GLY A 447 -70.35 -87.98 -32.96
CA GLY A 447 -68.93 -87.70 -32.67
C GLY A 447 -68.46 -86.30 -33.15
N CYS A 448 -69.12 -85.70 -34.13
CA CYS A 448 -68.82 -84.35 -34.61
C CYS A 448 -69.37 -83.26 -33.67
N LEU A 449 -70.41 -83.57 -32.89
CA LEU A 449 -71.06 -82.63 -31.98
C LEU A 449 -70.23 -82.44 -30.69
N GLU A 450 -69.66 -83.53 -30.15
CA GLU A 450 -68.66 -83.46 -29.08
C GLU A 450 -67.36 -82.79 -29.55
N ALA A 451 -66.86 -83.12 -30.76
CA ALA A 451 -65.68 -82.46 -31.31
C ALA A 451 -65.88 -80.95 -31.48
N ARG A 452 -67.07 -80.50 -31.92
CA ARG A 452 -67.42 -79.08 -32.05
C ARG A 452 -67.54 -78.38 -30.70
N LYS A 453 -68.09 -79.04 -29.67
CA LYS A 453 -68.11 -78.51 -28.29
C LYS A 453 -66.70 -78.37 -27.71
N THR A 454 -65.83 -79.36 -27.91
CA THR A 454 -64.42 -79.28 -27.48
C THR A 454 -63.67 -78.18 -28.22
N LEU A 455 -63.94 -77.97 -29.51
CA LEU A 455 -63.33 -76.89 -30.30
C LEU A 455 -63.78 -75.50 -29.83
N LEU A 456 -65.08 -75.34 -29.53
CA LEU A 456 -65.61 -74.10 -28.94
C LEU A 456 -65.06 -73.84 -27.52
N TYR A 457 -64.98 -74.87 -26.68
CA TYR A 457 -64.37 -74.77 -25.35
C TYR A 457 -62.88 -74.39 -25.43
N ASN A 458 -62.12 -75.01 -26.34
CA ASN A 458 -60.72 -74.64 -26.60
C ASN A 458 -60.61 -73.21 -27.16
N GLN A 459 -61.57 -72.75 -27.98
CA GLN A 459 -61.62 -71.38 -28.48
C GLN A 459 -61.89 -70.38 -27.34
N ASP A 460 -62.77 -70.71 -26.40
CA ASP A 460 -63.04 -69.90 -25.20
C ASP A 460 -61.82 -69.84 -24.27
N GLU A 461 -61.08 -70.96 -24.11
CA GLU A 461 -59.79 -71.00 -23.39
C GLU A 461 -58.71 -70.17 -24.09
N HIS A 462 -58.61 -70.25 -25.42
CA HIS A 462 -57.69 -69.40 -26.20
C HIS A 462 -58.02 -67.91 -26.06
N GLU A 463 -59.30 -67.53 -26.10
CA GLU A 463 -59.72 -66.15 -25.85
C GLU A 463 -59.53 -65.72 -24.38
N ALA A 464 -59.61 -66.65 -23.43
CA ALA A 464 -59.25 -66.38 -22.04
C ALA A 464 -57.73 -66.14 -21.88
N PHE A 465 -56.88 -66.95 -22.52
CA PHE A 465 -55.43 -66.74 -22.51
C PHE A 465 -55.02 -65.45 -23.22
N LYS A 466 -55.64 -65.11 -24.35
CA LYS A 466 -55.42 -63.82 -25.02
C LYS A 466 -55.76 -62.65 -24.10
N ARG A 467 -56.91 -62.70 -23.39
CA ARG A 467 -57.28 -61.69 -22.40
C ARG A 467 -56.27 -61.60 -21.26
N GLN A 468 -55.84 -62.73 -20.71
CA GLN A 468 -54.81 -62.76 -19.66
C GLN A 468 -53.46 -62.20 -20.13
N ILE A 469 -53.04 -62.49 -21.37
CA ILE A 469 -51.82 -61.93 -21.96
C ILE A 469 -51.98 -60.42 -22.15
N CYS A 470 -53.12 -59.94 -22.67
CA CYS A 470 -53.39 -58.52 -22.82
C CYS A 470 -53.41 -57.79 -21.46
N GLU A 471 -54.03 -58.39 -20.44
CA GLU A 471 -54.02 -57.86 -19.07
C GLU A 471 -52.60 -57.81 -18.50
N ALA A 472 -51.80 -58.88 -18.66
CA ALA A 472 -50.42 -58.91 -18.22
C ALA A 472 -49.54 -57.86 -18.95
N LEU A 473 -49.75 -57.67 -20.25
CA LEU A 473 -49.06 -56.64 -21.04
C LEU A 473 -49.45 -55.23 -20.57
N ASN A 474 -50.73 -54.97 -20.33
CA ASN A 474 -51.20 -53.70 -19.79
C ASN A 474 -50.60 -53.41 -18.41
N CYS A 475 -50.53 -54.41 -17.52
CA CYS A 475 -49.86 -54.26 -16.22
C CYS A 475 -48.36 -53.91 -16.37
N ILE A 476 -47.66 -54.53 -17.33
CA ILE A 476 -46.25 -54.21 -17.62
C ILE A 476 -46.11 -52.78 -18.14
N ASP A 477 -47.00 -52.34 -19.04
CA ASP A 477 -46.95 -50.99 -19.60
C ASP A 477 -47.30 -49.91 -18.59
N GLU A 478 -48.21 -50.18 -17.65
CA GLU A 478 -48.47 -49.30 -16.49
C GLU A 478 -47.24 -49.14 -15.61
N GLU A 479 -46.56 -50.22 -15.25
CA GLU A 479 -45.32 -50.16 -14.45
C GLU A 479 -44.18 -49.45 -15.19
N ARG A 480 -44.05 -49.67 -16.50
CA ARG A 480 -43.12 -48.91 -17.36
C ARG A 480 -43.42 -47.43 -17.35
N SER A 481 -44.70 -47.04 -17.47
CA SER A 481 -45.13 -45.64 -17.43
C SER A 481 -44.82 -44.99 -16.07
N LYS A 482 -45.09 -45.69 -14.96
CA LYS A 482 -44.73 -45.24 -13.61
C LYS A 482 -43.22 -45.04 -13.47
N TYR A 483 -42.42 -46.00 -13.94
CA TYR A 483 -40.95 -45.88 -13.94
C TYR A 483 -40.48 -44.68 -14.77
N HIS A 484 -41.00 -44.49 -15.99
CA HIS A 484 -40.67 -43.35 -16.83
C HIS A 484 -41.02 -42.02 -16.18
N SER A 485 -42.21 -41.91 -15.57
CA SER A 485 -42.63 -40.71 -14.83
C SER A 485 -41.72 -40.42 -13.63
N MET A 486 -41.33 -41.45 -12.88
CA MET A 486 -40.40 -41.30 -11.76
C MET A 486 -38.99 -40.90 -12.23
N LYS A 487 -38.48 -41.51 -13.30
CA LYS A 487 -37.20 -41.17 -13.92
C LYS A 487 -37.18 -39.71 -14.38
N GLU A 488 -38.24 -39.25 -15.04
CA GLU A 488 -38.36 -37.86 -15.51
C GLU A 488 -38.35 -36.86 -14.35
N LYS A 489 -39.08 -37.14 -13.27
CA LYS A 489 -39.05 -36.33 -12.03
C LYS A 489 -37.66 -36.29 -11.40
N CYS A 490 -36.93 -37.42 -11.40
CA CYS A 490 -35.55 -37.47 -10.91
C CYS A 490 -34.61 -36.64 -11.80
N MET A 491 -34.75 -36.74 -13.12
CA MET A 491 -33.99 -35.94 -14.08
C MET A 491 -34.27 -34.44 -13.91
N GLU A 492 -35.52 -34.05 -13.71
CA GLU A 492 -35.89 -32.65 -13.49
C GLU A 492 -35.27 -32.10 -12.20
N LYS A 493 -35.30 -32.87 -11.10
CA LYS A 493 -34.62 -32.50 -9.86
C LYS A 493 -33.11 -32.32 -10.07
N LEU A 494 -32.48 -33.25 -10.80
CA LEU A 494 -31.06 -33.17 -11.14
C LEU A 494 -30.73 -31.93 -11.96
N CYS A 495 -31.54 -31.62 -12.99
CA CYS A 495 -31.38 -30.41 -13.81
C CYS A 495 -31.50 -29.13 -12.96
N ARG A 496 -32.49 -29.07 -12.05
CA ARG A 496 -32.65 -27.93 -11.14
C ARG A 496 -31.46 -27.78 -10.19
N THR A 497 -30.91 -28.87 -9.66
CA THR A 497 -29.71 -28.80 -8.82
C THR A 497 -28.49 -28.38 -9.62
N LYS A 498 -28.34 -28.88 -10.86
CA LYS A 498 -27.24 -28.49 -11.76
C LYS A 498 -27.29 -27.00 -12.08
N GLN A 499 -28.44 -26.48 -12.48
CA GLN A 499 -28.61 -25.04 -12.77
C GLN A 499 -28.24 -24.15 -11.57
N LYS A 500 -28.58 -24.56 -10.34
CA LYS A 500 -28.21 -23.82 -9.14
C LYS A 500 -26.69 -23.82 -8.92
N LEU A 501 -26.05 -24.96 -9.12
CA LEU A 501 -24.59 -25.06 -9.03
C LEU A 501 -23.92 -24.21 -10.11
N ASP A 502 -24.38 -24.28 -11.35
CA ASP A 502 -23.84 -23.50 -12.48
C ASP A 502 -24.00 -21.98 -12.25
N ALA A 503 -25.14 -21.55 -11.70
CA ALA A 503 -25.37 -20.14 -11.36
C ALA A 503 -24.45 -19.68 -10.22
N GLU A 504 -24.25 -20.52 -9.21
CA GLU A 504 -23.35 -20.22 -8.09
C GLU A 504 -21.88 -20.18 -8.54
N THR A 505 -21.44 -21.11 -9.41
CA THR A 505 -20.09 -21.08 -9.96
C THR A 505 -19.87 -19.84 -10.82
N ALA A 506 -20.82 -19.49 -11.70
CA ALA A 506 -20.73 -18.28 -12.49
C ALA A 506 -20.67 -17.01 -11.63
N TRP A 507 -21.40 -16.99 -10.51
CA TRP A 507 -21.33 -15.89 -9.55
C TRP A 507 -19.95 -15.80 -8.89
N ARG A 508 -19.37 -16.93 -8.45
CA ARG A 508 -18.02 -16.98 -7.88
C ARG A 508 -16.97 -16.55 -8.89
N ASP A 509 -17.05 -17.02 -10.13
CA ASP A 509 -16.12 -16.65 -11.20
C ASP A 509 -16.19 -15.14 -11.46
N ASN A 510 -17.38 -14.56 -11.51
CA ASN A 510 -17.52 -13.11 -11.66
C ASN A 510 -16.96 -12.34 -10.45
N LYS A 511 -17.15 -12.85 -9.23
CA LYS A 511 -16.58 -12.25 -8.03
C LYS A 511 -15.06 -12.33 -8.01
N ILE A 512 -14.49 -13.47 -8.41
CA ILE A 512 -13.04 -13.68 -8.56
C ILE A 512 -12.49 -12.70 -9.59
N ASN A 513 -13.07 -12.65 -10.79
CA ASN A 513 -12.67 -11.71 -11.84
C ASN A 513 -12.73 -10.24 -11.38
N ASN A 514 -13.72 -9.89 -10.54
CA ASN A 514 -13.79 -8.55 -9.98
C ASN A 514 -12.67 -8.25 -8.99
N LEU A 515 -12.38 -9.18 -8.08
CA LEU A 515 -11.28 -9.05 -7.14
C LEU A 515 -9.93 -9.02 -7.86
N GLU A 516 -9.72 -9.82 -8.90
CA GLU A 516 -8.51 -9.80 -9.72
C GLU A 516 -8.31 -8.47 -10.44
N ARG A 517 -9.39 -7.86 -10.94
CA ARG A 517 -9.36 -6.50 -11.50
C ARG A 517 -8.98 -5.46 -10.45
N GLU A 518 -9.59 -5.50 -9.28
CA GLU A 518 -9.28 -4.59 -8.16
C GLU A 518 -7.82 -4.74 -7.69
N LEU A 519 -7.35 -5.98 -7.55
CA LEU A 519 -5.95 -6.28 -7.22
C LEU A 519 -5.00 -5.75 -8.29
N SER A 520 -5.33 -5.90 -9.58
CA SER A 520 -4.51 -5.38 -10.68
C SER A 520 -4.41 -3.85 -10.64
N LEU A 521 -5.51 -3.16 -10.34
CA LEU A 521 -5.52 -1.70 -10.18
C LEU A 521 -4.70 -1.27 -8.96
N CYS A 522 -4.83 -1.97 -7.83
CA CYS A 522 -4.05 -1.72 -6.62
C CYS A 522 -2.55 -1.91 -6.88
N CYS A 523 -2.15 -3.01 -7.53
CA CYS A 523 -0.78 -3.27 -7.93
C CYS A 523 -0.20 -2.16 -8.82
N HIS A 524 -0.98 -1.66 -9.78
CA HIS A 524 -0.56 -0.56 -10.65
C HIS A 524 -0.39 0.75 -9.89
N SER A 525 -1.33 1.07 -8.99
CA SER A 525 -1.24 2.26 -8.13
C SER A 525 -0.01 2.20 -7.23
N LEU A 526 0.24 1.05 -6.59
CA LEU A 526 1.41 0.84 -5.74
C LEU A 526 2.71 0.93 -6.55
N LYS A 527 2.72 0.44 -7.79
CA LYS A 527 3.89 0.59 -8.67
C LYS A 527 4.19 2.05 -8.96
N LYS A 528 3.18 2.85 -9.31
CA LYS A 528 3.34 4.30 -9.52
C LYS A 528 3.80 5.02 -8.26
N GLU A 529 3.26 4.67 -7.10
CA GLU A 529 3.69 5.25 -5.83
C GLU A 529 5.17 4.96 -5.56
N LYS A 530 5.62 3.72 -5.78
CA LYS A 530 7.04 3.35 -5.69
C LYS A 530 7.93 4.14 -6.64
N GLU A 531 7.50 4.32 -7.90
CA GLU A 531 8.23 5.14 -8.88
C GLU A 531 8.35 6.61 -8.43
N VAL A 532 7.30 7.17 -7.84
CA VAL A 532 7.34 8.55 -7.30
C VAL A 532 8.26 8.64 -6.09
N VAL A 533 8.19 7.67 -5.16
CA VAL A 533 9.10 7.61 -4.01
C VAL A 533 10.54 7.52 -4.49
N GLU A 534 10.83 6.65 -5.47
CA GLU A 534 12.18 6.50 -6.05
C GLU A 534 12.67 7.83 -6.65
N CYS A 535 11.85 8.52 -7.44
CA CYS A 535 12.16 9.85 -7.98
C CYS A 535 12.50 10.88 -6.88
N ILE A 536 11.67 10.93 -5.83
CA ILE A 536 11.89 11.85 -4.70
C ILE A 536 13.19 11.49 -3.95
N THR A 537 13.45 10.20 -3.73
CA THR A 537 14.67 9.77 -3.04
C THR A 537 15.94 10.12 -3.81
N MET A 538 15.95 9.91 -5.13
CA MET A 538 17.09 10.28 -5.98
C MET A 538 17.33 11.79 -5.96
N GLU A 539 16.28 12.60 -6.04
CA GLU A 539 16.41 14.07 -6.00
C GLU A 539 16.88 14.56 -4.62
N ASN A 540 16.41 13.94 -3.54
CA ASN A 540 16.90 14.26 -2.19
C ASN A 540 18.39 13.91 -2.03
N GLU A 541 18.85 12.78 -2.55
CA GLU A 541 20.27 12.43 -2.54
C GLU A 541 21.13 13.41 -3.36
N ARG A 542 20.61 13.86 -4.51
CA ARG A 542 21.23 14.89 -5.33
C ARG A 542 21.36 16.20 -4.57
N LEU A 543 20.27 16.69 -3.97
CA LEU A 543 20.22 17.91 -3.17
C LEU A 543 21.11 17.82 -1.92
N LEU A 544 21.17 16.67 -1.26
CA LEU A 544 22.08 16.44 -0.12
C LEU A 544 23.55 16.47 -0.55
N SER A 545 23.86 16.02 -1.75
CA SER A 545 25.21 16.07 -2.30
C SER A 545 25.60 17.51 -2.66
N GLU A 546 24.71 18.25 -3.32
CA GLU A 546 24.89 19.67 -3.62
C GLU A 546 25.04 20.51 -2.34
N ARG A 547 24.22 20.25 -1.31
CA ARG A 547 24.35 20.90 0.00
C ARG A 547 25.71 20.64 0.64
N ARG A 548 26.22 19.41 0.57
CA ARG A 548 27.55 19.07 1.10
C ARG A 548 28.65 19.82 0.37
N GLU A 549 28.57 19.91 -0.95
CA GLU A 549 29.54 20.64 -1.78
C GLU A 549 29.51 22.15 -1.49
N LEU A 550 28.32 22.76 -1.40
CA LEU A 550 28.18 24.18 -1.05
C LEU A 550 28.70 24.48 0.37
N LEU A 551 28.46 23.59 1.33
CA LEU A 551 29.02 23.74 2.68
C LEU A 551 30.55 23.64 2.67
N GLN A 552 31.12 22.76 1.86
CA GLN A 552 32.57 22.67 1.69
C GLN A 552 33.12 23.98 1.10
N GLN A 553 32.52 24.51 0.03
CA GLN A 553 32.93 25.78 -0.58
C GLN A 553 32.83 26.95 0.41
N LEU A 554 31.78 27.01 1.23
CA LEU A 554 31.64 28.05 2.27
C LEU A 554 32.76 27.96 3.31
N SER A 555 33.14 26.76 3.75
CA SER A 555 34.25 26.57 4.68
C SER A 555 35.59 27.01 4.08
N GLU A 556 35.85 26.63 2.83
CA GLU A 556 37.06 27.01 2.11
C GLU A 556 37.14 28.54 1.94
N GLU A 557 36.03 29.20 1.62
CA GLU A 557 35.99 30.66 1.49
C GLU A 557 36.12 31.39 2.84
N GLU A 558 35.59 30.82 3.92
CA GLU A 558 35.79 31.35 5.26
C GLU A 558 37.29 31.32 5.67
N ASP A 559 37.98 30.24 5.34
CA ASP A 559 39.42 30.10 5.60
C ASP A 559 40.26 30.99 4.67
N ASN A 560 39.87 31.14 3.40
CA ASN A 560 40.46 32.14 2.50
C ASN A 560 40.32 33.56 3.04
N MET A 561 39.15 33.90 3.57
CA MET A 561 38.90 35.20 4.20
C MET A 561 39.78 35.41 5.44
N LYS A 562 39.93 34.39 6.30
CA LYS A 562 40.83 34.45 7.46
C LYS A 562 42.28 34.67 7.02
N ASN A 563 42.75 33.94 6.01
CA ASN A 563 44.10 34.09 5.44
C ASN A 563 44.33 35.47 4.81
N SER A 564 43.34 35.98 4.07
CA SER A 564 43.37 37.32 3.48
C SER A 564 43.44 38.40 4.55
N LYS A 565 42.60 38.31 5.60
CA LYS A 565 42.64 39.20 6.77
C LYS A 565 44.00 39.18 7.47
N LEU A 566 44.58 37.99 7.70
CA LEU A 566 45.91 37.84 8.29
C LEU A 566 46.97 38.54 7.42
N THR A 567 46.93 38.32 6.11
CA THR A 567 47.86 38.92 5.14
C THR A 567 47.74 40.45 5.14
N ALA A 568 46.52 40.98 5.20
CA ALA A 568 46.25 42.42 5.30
C ALA A 568 46.75 43.02 6.64
N CYS A 569 46.59 42.32 7.76
CA CYS A 569 47.12 42.76 9.05
C CYS A 569 48.66 42.78 9.07
N LEU A 570 49.31 41.76 8.49
CA LEU A 570 50.76 41.70 8.36
C LEU A 570 51.30 42.81 7.45
N SER A 571 50.64 43.06 6.30
CA SER A 571 51.04 44.13 5.39
C SER A 571 50.86 45.51 6.04
N LYS A 572 49.75 45.73 6.76
CA LYS A 572 49.52 46.96 7.54
C LYS A 572 50.64 47.20 8.56
N SER A 573 50.99 46.20 9.36
CA SER A 573 52.05 46.31 10.36
C SER A 573 53.42 46.63 9.72
N ARG A 574 53.70 46.04 8.55
CA ARG A 574 54.92 46.32 7.78
C ARG A 574 54.93 47.74 7.23
N VAL A 575 53.81 48.25 6.72
CA VAL A 575 53.70 49.64 6.26
C VAL A 575 53.92 50.62 7.40
N GLU A 576 53.27 50.40 8.55
CA GLU A 576 53.44 51.24 9.74
C GLU A 576 54.91 51.30 10.21
N TYR A 577 55.62 50.17 10.16
CA TYR A 577 57.05 50.10 10.45
C TYR A 577 57.87 50.94 9.45
N LEU A 578 57.66 50.74 8.15
CA LEU A 578 58.38 51.47 7.10
C LEU A 578 58.09 52.97 7.14
N GLU A 579 56.86 53.38 7.45
CA GLU A 579 56.49 54.79 7.65
C GLU A 579 57.17 55.40 8.87
N ALA A 580 57.30 54.65 9.97
CA ALA A 580 58.03 55.12 11.15
C ALA A 580 59.53 55.28 10.86
N GLU A 581 60.13 54.34 10.14
CA GLU A 581 61.52 54.40 9.70
C GLU A 581 61.75 55.58 8.73
N ASN A 582 60.89 55.74 7.71
CA ASN A 582 60.96 56.86 6.78
C ASN A 582 60.81 58.21 7.48
N ARG A 583 59.90 58.33 8.47
CA ARG A 583 59.81 59.54 9.30
C ARG A 583 61.10 59.82 10.06
N SER A 584 61.72 58.79 10.64
CA SER A 584 63.01 58.91 11.34
C SER A 584 64.13 59.36 10.39
N LEU A 585 64.22 58.76 9.20
CA LEU A 585 65.18 59.14 8.16
C LEU A 585 64.93 60.55 7.64
N GLY A 586 63.67 60.93 7.41
CA GLY A 586 63.27 62.29 7.03
C GLY A 586 63.69 63.34 8.07
N ASN A 587 63.48 63.04 9.35
CA ASN A 587 63.93 63.90 10.45
C ASN A 587 65.46 64.05 10.48
N LYS A 588 66.22 62.96 10.28
CA LYS A 588 67.69 63.01 10.18
C LYS A 588 68.14 63.84 8.97
N MET A 589 67.49 63.67 7.82
CA MET A 589 67.78 64.44 6.61
C MET A 589 67.54 65.94 6.85
N LEU A 590 66.41 66.32 7.46
CA LEU A 590 66.13 67.70 7.85
C LEU A 590 67.20 68.27 8.78
N GLN A 591 67.63 67.49 9.77
CA GLN A 591 68.70 67.89 10.69
C GLN A 591 70.02 68.13 9.95
N MET A 592 70.43 67.24 9.04
CA MET A 592 71.62 67.40 8.21
C MET A 592 71.50 68.60 7.27
N SER A 593 70.35 68.80 6.61
CA SER A 593 70.09 69.98 5.78
C SER A 593 70.18 71.28 6.57
N HIS A 594 69.69 71.31 7.81
CA HIS A 594 69.84 72.47 8.69
C HIS A 594 71.30 72.76 9.05
N GLN A 595 72.10 71.71 9.26
CA GLN A 595 73.54 71.84 9.46
C GLN A 595 74.23 72.40 8.21
N ILE A 596 73.91 71.85 7.02
CA ILE A 596 74.42 72.35 5.72
C ILE A 596 74.08 73.82 5.54
N ALA A 597 72.81 74.21 5.67
CA ALA A 597 72.37 75.60 5.53
C ALA A 597 73.07 76.55 6.53
N THR A 598 73.43 76.05 7.71
CA THR A 598 74.19 76.83 8.70
C THR A 598 75.66 76.98 8.29
N LEU A 599 76.27 75.94 7.73
CA LEU A 599 77.62 76.00 7.17
C LEU A 599 77.66 76.90 5.93
N GLU A 600 76.69 76.81 5.02
CA GLU A 600 76.54 77.68 3.85
C GLU A 600 76.42 79.15 4.27
N ARG A 601 75.57 79.48 5.26
CA ARG A 601 75.50 80.84 5.81
C ARG A 601 76.84 81.31 6.38
N ARG A 602 77.58 80.45 7.10
CA ARG A 602 78.92 80.79 7.61
C ARG A 602 79.90 81.03 6.47
N LEU A 603 79.88 80.17 5.44
CA LEU A 603 80.73 80.31 4.26
C LEU A 603 80.43 81.60 3.51
N GLN A 604 79.15 81.92 3.31
CA GLN A 604 78.72 83.12 2.62
C GLN A 604 79.02 84.40 3.42
N ASN A 605 78.98 84.34 4.75
CA ASN A 605 79.47 85.43 5.62
C ASN A 605 80.99 85.61 5.51
N MET A 606 81.77 84.53 5.36
CA MET A 606 83.21 84.63 5.12
C MET A 606 83.50 85.20 3.73
N GLN A 607 82.75 84.78 2.71
CA GLN A 607 82.85 85.31 1.35
C GLN A 607 82.40 86.77 1.26
N SER A 608 81.38 87.20 2.00
CA SER A 608 80.97 88.61 2.04
C SER A 608 81.97 89.49 2.78
N LEU A 609 82.65 88.97 3.81
CA LEU A 609 83.83 89.64 4.40
C LEU A 609 84.96 89.80 3.37
N GLN A 610 85.23 88.76 2.57
CA GLN A 610 86.23 88.81 1.50
C GLN A 610 85.82 89.78 0.37
N PHE A 611 84.54 89.82 0.01
CA PHE A 611 84.00 90.75 -1.00
C PHE A 611 83.99 92.20 -0.48
N ALA A 612 83.76 92.41 0.82
CA ALA A 612 83.87 93.72 1.47
C ALA A 612 85.34 94.19 1.57
N GLU A 613 86.29 93.29 1.84
CA GLU A 613 87.73 93.56 1.76
C GLU A 613 88.19 93.88 0.32
N GLU A 614 87.65 93.21 -0.70
CA GLU A 614 87.95 93.53 -2.10
C GLU A 614 87.29 94.84 -2.58
N LEU A 615 86.05 95.16 -2.16
CA LEU A 615 85.44 96.47 -2.43
C LEU A 615 86.19 97.62 -1.75
N GLN A 616 86.83 97.37 -0.60
CA GLN A 616 87.71 98.35 0.06
C GLN A 616 89.04 98.55 -0.69
N LYS A 617 89.52 97.54 -1.43
CA LYS A 617 90.69 97.66 -2.34
C LYS A 617 90.35 98.30 -3.70
N MET A 618 89.09 98.23 -4.12
CA MET A 618 88.61 98.74 -5.43
C MET A 618 88.16 100.22 -5.37
N SER A 619 88.18 100.87 -4.21
CA SER A 619 87.87 102.31 -4.04
C SER A 619 89.05 103.25 -4.35
N THR A 620 90.21 102.73 -4.78
CA THR A 620 91.35 103.53 -5.23
C THR A 620 91.87 103.08 -6.59
N HIS A 621 91.04 103.08 -7.63
CA HIS A 621 91.48 103.43 -9.00
C HIS A 621 90.29 103.48 -9.99
N GLN A 622 90.09 104.66 -10.59
CA GLN A 622 89.31 104.81 -11.83
C GLN A 622 90.16 104.35 -13.02
N GLN A 623 89.66 103.44 -13.87
CA GLN A 623 89.47 103.72 -15.30
C GLN A 623 88.72 102.61 -16.06
N LYS A 624 87.99 103.07 -17.08
CA LYS A 624 87.09 102.41 -18.04
C LYS A 624 87.67 101.15 -18.70
N PHE A 625 86.81 100.18 -19.03
CA PHE A 625 86.58 99.65 -20.41
C PHE A 625 85.33 98.73 -20.44
N LYS A 626 84.50 98.87 -21.48
CA LYS A 626 83.72 97.81 -22.16
C LYS A 626 84.40 97.62 -23.54
N PRO A 627 84.23 96.53 -24.35
CA PRO A 627 83.12 95.54 -24.36
C PRO A 627 83.47 94.06 -24.75
N LEU A 628 82.44 93.19 -24.74
CA LEU A 628 82.09 92.11 -25.70
C LEU A 628 82.76 90.69 -25.71
N SER A 629 81.87 89.69 -25.92
CA SER A 629 81.95 88.42 -26.70
C SER A 629 82.09 87.06 -25.95
N VAL A 630 81.03 86.21 -25.93
CA VAL A 630 80.68 85.00 -26.76
C VAL A 630 81.51 83.75 -26.35
N TRP A 631 81.02 82.57 -25.94
CA TRP A 631 80.15 81.52 -26.56
C TRP A 631 79.49 80.67 -25.43
N THR A 632 78.22 80.25 -25.41
CA THR A 632 77.36 79.39 -26.28
C THR A 632 77.60 77.87 -26.20
N ALA A 633 76.68 77.15 -25.54
CA ALA A 633 76.00 75.90 -26.00
C ALA A 633 74.80 75.63 -25.04
N ARG A 634 73.53 75.92 -25.39
CA ARG A 634 72.53 75.12 -26.16
C ARG A 634 72.35 73.71 -25.59
N LEU A 635 71.15 73.25 -25.19
CA LEU A 635 69.88 73.21 -25.93
C LEU A 635 68.63 73.32 -25.04
N MET A 636 67.61 73.98 -25.58
CA MET A 636 66.20 73.89 -25.21
C MET A 636 65.62 72.53 -25.64
N LEU A 637 64.62 72.02 -24.93
CA LEU A 637 63.44 71.43 -25.58
C LEU A 637 62.21 71.54 -24.67
N SER A 638 61.26 72.38 -25.10
CA SER A 638 59.86 72.33 -24.70
C SER A 638 59.16 71.15 -25.38
N ASP A 639 58.12 70.65 -24.71
CA ASP A 639 56.88 70.05 -25.21
C ASP A 639 56.88 69.33 -26.57
N ILE A 640 56.45 68.07 -26.57
CA ILE A 640 55.49 67.52 -27.55
C ILE A 640 54.72 66.36 -26.90
N GLN A 641 53.41 66.52 -26.98
CA GLN A 641 52.32 65.57 -26.78
C GLN A 641 52.22 64.60 -27.99
N ASP A 642 51.89 63.34 -27.71
CA ASP A 642 51.29 62.30 -28.58
C ASP A 642 52.07 61.52 -29.67
N LEU A 643 51.64 60.25 -29.73
CA LEU A 643 51.57 59.27 -30.83
C LEU A 643 52.71 58.22 -31.05
N LEU A 644 52.29 56.97 -30.75
CA LEU A 644 52.43 55.71 -31.51
C LEU A 644 53.69 54.83 -31.34
N ASP A 645 53.41 53.60 -30.90
CA ASP A 645 54.15 52.32 -31.03
C ASP A 645 54.59 52.00 -32.48
N PRO A 646 55.23 50.83 -32.78
CA PRO A 646 56.37 50.08 -32.21
C PRO A 646 57.45 49.82 -33.32
N PRO A 647 58.51 48.98 -33.15
CA PRO A 647 58.38 47.59 -33.64
C PRO A 647 59.28 46.51 -32.97
N CYS A 648 58.69 45.32 -32.82
CA CYS A 648 59.08 44.04 -33.44
C CYS A 648 60.50 43.45 -33.32
N SER A 649 60.48 42.12 -33.14
CA SER A 649 61.46 41.09 -33.57
C SER A 649 62.68 40.91 -32.66
N SER A 650 63.18 39.71 -32.38
CA SER A 650 62.93 38.38 -32.93
C SER A 650 63.52 37.30 -32.01
N ASP A 651 62.86 36.14 -32.05
CA ASP A 651 63.41 34.78 -32.05
C ASP A 651 64.27 34.27 -30.88
N THR A 652 63.77 33.23 -30.20
CA THR A 652 64.10 31.82 -30.46
C THR A 652 63.11 30.95 -29.66
N LYS A 653 62.04 30.41 -30.26
CA LYS A 653 61.90 29.04 -30.80
C LYS A 653 62.45 27.89 -29.93
N GLN A 654 61.56 27.26 -29.17
CA GLN A 654 61.14 25.85 -29.32
C GLN A 654 59.85 25.68 -28.49
N ALA A 655 58.66 25.55 -29.10
CA ALA A 655 58.10 24.31 -29.68
C ALA A 655 58.13 23.17 -28.64
N ASP A 656 57.02 22.54 -28.24
CA ASP A 656 55.75 22.39 -28.93
C ASP A 656 54.67 21.80 -28.00
N LEU A 657 53.42 22.24 -28.25
CA LEU A 657 52.16 21.47 -28.29
C LEU A 657 51.66 20.82 -26.96
N THR A 658 50.45 21.04 -26.47
CA THR A 658 49.13 21.37 -27.06
C THR A 658 48.25 22.07 -25.99
N SER A 659 47.83 23.32 -26.18
CA SER A 659 46.52 23.77 -26.72
C SER A 659 45.25 23.38 -25.92
N SER A 660 44.91 24.19 -24.92
CA SER A 660 43.81 25.19 -24.87
C SER A 660 43.05 25.49 -26.20
N PRO A 661 42.07 26.44 -26.28
CA PRO A 661 40.96 26.86 -25.40
C PRO A 661 39.65 27.07 -26.23
N GLY A 662 38.61 27.68 -25.64
CA GLY A 662 37.62 28.38 -26.46
C GLY A 662 36.43 29.01 -25.74
N SER A 663 36.68 29.91 -24.79
CA SER A 663 35.69 30.88 -24.31
C SER A 663 36.00 32.24 -24.94
N CYS A 664 34.93 32.95 -25.35
CA CYS A 664 34.76 34.39 -25.67
C CYS A 664 33.70 34.50 -26.81
N ALA A 665 32.75 35.42 -26.86
CA ALA A 665 32.68 36.76 -26.27
C ALA A 665 31.24 37.31 -26.23
N SER A 666 31.04 38.21 -25.24
CA SER A 666 30.42 39.55 -25.29
C SER A 666 29.03 39.84 -25.89
N ALA A 667 28.14 40.24 -24.96
CA ALA A 667 27.47 41.54 -24.83
C ALA A 667 26.63 42.15 -25.98
N THR A 668 25.32 42.29 -25.71
CA THR A 668 24.53 43.49 -26.04
C THR A 668 23.45 43.72 -24.97
N LEU A 669 23.42 44.92 -24.40
CA LEU A 669 22.30 45.45 -23.60
C LEU A 669 21.10 45.75 -24.50
N CYS A 670 19.89 45.34 -24.10
CA CYS A 670 18.66 46.13 -24.25
C CYS A 670 17.53 45.53 -23.39
N ARG A 671 16.82 46.42 -22.68
CA ARG A 671 15.55 46.16 -21.97
C ARG A 671 14.47 45.67 -22.95
N THR A 672 13.57 44.80 -22.48
CA THR A 672 12.13 45.09 -22.29
C THR A 672 11.40 43.86 -21.73
N ALA A 673 10.45 44.12 -20.83
CA ALA A 673 9.41 43.20 -20.40
C ALA A 673 8.43 42.90 -21.54
N GLU A 674 7.77 41.74 -21.52
CA GLU A 674 6.30 41.61 -21.62
C GLU A 674 5.87 40.13 -21.70
N LEU A 675 4.79 39.85 -20.97
CA LEU A 675 3.96 38.65 -21.06
C LEU A 675 3.32 38.53 -22.45
N GLY A 676 3.10 37.29 -22.92
CA GLY A 676 2.25 37.02 -24.08
C GLY A 676 2.06 35.54 -24.35
N TYR A 677 0.90 35.02 -23.98
CA TYR A 677 0.38 33.72 -24.39
C TYR A 677 0.22 33.64 -25.93
N LEU A 678 0.54 32.49 -26.54
CA LEU A 678 -0.36 31.65 -27.35
C LEU A 678 0.38 30.60 -28.20
N ASN A 679 0.02 29.34 -27.94
CA ASN A 679 -0.48 28.35 -28.91
C ASN A 679 0.40 27.90 -30.10
N LEU A 680 0.86 26.64 -30.05
CA LEU A 680 1.05 25.81 -31.25
C LEU A 680 0.59 24.37 -30.98
N SER A 681 -0.58 24.06 -31.53
CA SER A 681 -1.07 22.73 -31.83
C SER A 681 -0.24 22.07 -32.93
N ALA A 682 0.21 20.83 -32.72
CA ALA A 682 0.62 19.92 -33.79
C ALA A 682 -0.19 18.63 -33.68
N SER A 683 -1.03 18.42 -34.70
CA SER A 683 -1.88 17.25 -34.92
C SER A 683 -1.06 16.14 -35.57
N GLU A 684 -1.20 14.90 -35.11
CA GLU A 684 -1.14 13.75 -36.01
C GLU A 684 -2.21 12.72 -35.66
N LYS A 685 -2.92 12.31 -36.71
CA LYS A 685 -4.12 11.47 -36.74
C LYS A 685 -3.73 10.01 -36.78
N SER A 686 -4.44 9.17 -36.05
CA SER A 686 -4.87 7.86 -36.55
C SER A 686 -6.10 7.37 -35.77
N SER A 687 -7.23 7.27 -36.46
CA SER A 687 -8.40 6.49 -36.05
C SER A 687 -8.21 5.01 -36.43
N PRO A 688 -8.97 4.05 -35.87
CA PRO A 688 -10.31 3.79 -36.40
C PRO A 688 -11.43 3.43 -35.38
N GLN A 689 -12.63 3.87 -35.76
CA GLN A 689 -13.99 3.29 -35.61
C GLN A 689 -14.32 2.23 -34.54
N SER A 690 -15.40 2.48 -33.78
CA SER A 690 -16.47 1.50 -33.59
C SER A 690 -17.83 2.19 -33.45
N ALA A 691 -18.78 1.77 -34.29
CA ALA A 691 -20.16 2.21 -34.33
C ALA A 691 -20.98 1.67 -33.14
N PHE A 692 -21.90 2.48 -32.61
CA PHE A 692 -23.07 1.99 -31.89
C PHE A 692 -24.33 2.48 -32.59
N ILE A 693 -25.09 1.51 -33.10
CA ILE A 693 -26.40 1.67 -33.69
C ILE A 693 -27.42 1.77 -32.55
N THR A 694 -28.15 2.88 -32.49
CA THR A 694 -29.42 2.98 -31.78
C THR A 694 -30.55 2.59 -32.74
N SER A 695 -31.34 1.58 -32.39
CA SER A 695 -32.65 1.36 -32.98
C SER A 695 -33.68 1.15 -31.88
N GLU A 696 -34.60 2.10 -31.80
CA GLU A 696 -35.90 2.00 -31.14
C GLU A 696 -36.74 0.86 -31.73
N ASN A 697 -37.56 0.18 -30.93
CA ASN A 697 -39.03 0.20 -31.08
C ASN A 697 -39.78 -0.75 -30.11
N LYS A 698 -40.70 -0.12 -29.35
CA LYS A 698 -42.14 -0.40 -29.21
C LYS A 698 -42.68 -1.86 -29.27
N THR A 699 -43.28 -2.24 -28.13
CA THR A 699 -44.59 -2.89 -27.92
C THR A 699 -44.99 -4.14 -28.72
N SER A 700 -45.14 -5.26 -28.00
CA SER A 700 -46.39 -6.04 -27.87
C SER A 700 -46.37 -6.80 -26.54
#